data_AF-A0A8W8MUA5-F1
#
_entry.id   AF-A0A8W8MUA5-F1
#
_cell.length_a   1.000
_cell.length_b   1.000
_cell.length_c   1.000
_cell.angle_alpha   90.00
_cell.angle_beta   90.00
_cell.angle_gamma   90.00
#
_symmetry.space_group_name_H-M   'P 1'
#
loop_
_entity.id
_entity.type
_entity.pdbx_description
1 polymer ?
#
loop_
_entity_poly.entity_id
_entity_poly.type
_entity_poly.pdbx_seq_one_letter_code
_entity_poly.pdbx_strand_id
1 'polypeptide(L)'
;MSGQSRNSWIKKDDPKLVSGKQKDIFEDILEDRRHSSDAKWAWHARDVPLYKYSKARSPEEIKKHVIQSDRVKYAIEQVCEESGLPLEEIHKQTMEIVNEMAHNLSINAIRGFAVFLVKVMKALFRRIYVNEEGIQKVRSTIKEYPVLIMPTHRSYFDFLLVSFVFFAYELPLPVIAAAMDFSSMKFFGWLLRNCGAFYIRRSFGDDQLYWAVFTEYVQTQICNGDHPVEFYVEGTRSRTLKSYSPKFGMLSASLEPYFKAHIPDIMVFPVSISYDKVLEETLYAYELLGVPKPKESTGGLLKARNILNEDFGNVHMYFGEPISIRQYTTGKIDRSVHSLAPRYIASLSKEETELLKTLGYDVVMKHLKHMVISPWSLIASVLVQNKEGITVKQLTREVEWIKRQAFNLGAYIDWPGNETADDIIRSALFLHKNFVEVTPEDVIQLVSVAAPHQKGQDELMQSAAQHMVLTLYRNQLMHVFVRIAMVTISINACPNDTLDIDELFTKYFFLEQLLNRDFIFRPGSTKQDFENALLTLTHNCGVVIEDNQVQIKKSQNKYTTFFSQMFEPFLLGYWILGRCILSTQIDVHNKPIAKPIKTISREAQSLGARLLRERCIRNLEVLSLDLLGNGLHALLHMGAVKKERRDGQPYMYPNTIVLTNICSQIGKKTTICLKTY
;
A
#
# COMPACT_ATOMS: atom_id res chain seq x y z
N MET A 1 52.64 23.56 7.18
CA MET A 1 52.94 22.42 6.27
C MET A 1 52.55 21.16 7.01
N SER A 2 51.64 20.29 6.59
CA SER A 2 51.02 19.99 5.30
C SER A 2 49.55 19.62 5.53
N GLY A 3 48.65 20.12 4.67
CA GLY A 3 47.21 19.96 4.80
C GLY A 3 46.73 18.51 4.64
N GLN A 4 45.95 18.05 5.60
CA GLN A 4 45.04 16.93 5.41
C GLN A 4 43.71 17.47 4.87
N SER A 5 43.44 17.10 3.62
CA SER A 5 42.20 17.34 2.88
C SER A 5 40.96 16.99 3.71
N ARG A 6 40.03 17.96 3.82
CA ARG A 6 38.71 17.87 4.49
C ARG A 6 37.70 16.92 3.81
N ASN A 7 38.10 16.11 2.81
CA ASN A 7 37.17 15.38 1.93
C ASN A 7 37.33 13.85 1.93
N SER A 8 37.84 13.22 3.00
CA SER A 8 38.04 11.75 3.04
C SER A 8 36.80 10.91 3.45
N TRP A 9 35.62 11.51 3.64
CA TRP A 9 34.43 10.81 4.16
C TRP A 9 33.26 10.66 3.18
N ILE A 10 33.42 11.14 1.94
CA ILE A 10 32.42 10.93 0.89
C ILE A 10 32.55 9.48 0.41
N LYS A 11 31.75 8.58 1.02
CA LYS A 11 31.52 7.24 0.48
C LYS A 11 30.97 7.38 -0.95
N LYS A 12 31.24 6.40 -1.81
CA LYS A 12 30.66 6.31 -3.17
C LYS A 12 29.11 6.36 -3.19
N ASP A 13 28.48 6.20 -2.03
CA ASP A 13 27.04 6.21 -1.78
C ASP A 13 26.51 7.54 -1.16
N ASP A 14 27.27 8.64 -1.20
CA ASP A 14 26.80 9.94 -0.72
C ASP A 14 25.55 10.39 -1.51
N PRO A 15 24.39 10.60 -0.86
CA PRO A 15 23.14 11.00 -1.51
C PRO A 15 23.34 12.18 -2.45
N LYS A 16 24.23 13.13 -2.16
CA LYS A 16 24.46 14.31 -3.02
C LYS A 16 25.01 13.97 -4.42
N LEU A 17 25.67 12.82 -4.58
CA LEU A 17 26.16 12.32 -5.88
C LEU A 17 25.11 11.52 -6.65
N VAL A 18 23.98 11.22 -6.00
CA VAL A 18 23.01 10.24 -6.48
C VAL A 18 21.96 10.88 -7.41
N SER A 19 21.69 12.18 -7.32
CA SER A 19 20.66 12.83 -8.16
C SER A 19 21.00 12.87 -9.66
N GLY A 20 22.29 12.83 -10.00
CA GLY A 20 22.75 12.74 -11.40
C GLY A 20 22.76 11.31 -11.95
N LYS A 21 23.04 10.31 -11.09
CA LYS A 21 23.13 8.89 -11.48
C LYS A 21 21.82 8.11 -11.38
N GLN A 22 20.83 8.63 -10.66
CA GLN A 22 19.56 7.92 -10.45
C GLN A 22 18.66 7.90 -11.68
N LYS A 23 18.74 8.89 -12.56
CA LYS A 23 18.03 8.91 -13.84
C LYS A 23 18.49 7.80 -14.78
N ASP A 24 19.75 7.37 -14.68
CA ASP A 24 20.37 6.32 -15.51
C ASP A 24 19.87 4.91 -15.18
N ILE A 25 19.00 4.75 -14.17
CA ILE A 25 18.48 3.44 -13.75
C ILE A 25 17.21 3.07 -14.54
N PHE A 26 16.46 4.06 -15.01
CA PHE A 26 15.13 3.86 -15.58
C PHE A 26 15.10 4.05 -17.10
N GLU A 27 14.42 3.13 -17.78
CA GLU A 27 14.15 3.17 -19.22
C GLU A 27 12.66 3.48 -19.46
N ASP A 28 12.34 4.40 -20.37
CA ASP A 28 10.95 4.63 -20.81
C ASP A 28 10.55 3.61 -21.89
N ILE A 29 9.75 2.62 -21.48
CA ILE A 29 9.35 1.54 -22.38
C ILE A 29 8.30 1.98 -23.43
N LEU A 30 7.71 3.17 -23.29
CA LEU A 30 6.74 3.66 -24.25
C LEU A 30 7.39 4.37 -25.44
N GLU A 31 8.60 4.91 -25.29
CA GLU A 31 9.24 5.72 -26.34
C GLU A 31 9.38 4.92 -27.64
N ASP A 32 9.99 3.74 -27.59
CA ASP A 32 10.10 2.83 -28.74
C ASP A 32 8.73 2.43 -29.32
N ARG A 33 7.70 2.36 -28.48
CA ARG A 33 6.35 1.93 -28.86
C ARG A 33 5.51 3.07 -29.46
N ARG A 34 5.96 4.32 -29.33
CA ARG A 34 5.36 5.46 -30.04
C ARG A 34 5.81 5.50 -31.51
N HIS A 35 6.99 4.97 -31.81
CA HIS A 35 7.58 4.98 -33.16
C HIS A 35 7.48 3.64 -33.92
N SER A 36 6.83 2.64 -33.34
CA SER A 36 6.67 1.31 -33.94
C SER A 36 5.21 0.88 -34.09
N SER A 37 4.95 -0.10 -34.97
CA SER A 37 3.61 -0.64 -35.18
C SER A 37 3.20 -1.53 -34.01
N ASP A 38 2.11 -1.15 -33.33
CA ASP A 38 1.55 -1.90 -32.20
C ASP A 38 1.24 -3.37 -32.55
N ALA A 39 0.69 -3.60 -33.74
CA ALA A 39 0.41 -4.96 -34.21
C ALA A 39 1.71 -5.72 -34.49
N LYS A 40 2.66 -5.12 -35.22
CA LYS A 40 3.95 -5.77 -35.47
C LYS A 40 4.66 -6.12 -34.16
N TRP A 41 4.59 -5.24 -33.16
CA TRP A 41 5.13 -5.48 -31.84
C TRP A 41 4.39 -6.62 -31.10
N ALA A 42 3.05 -6.63 -31.10
CA ALA A 42 2.31 -7.67 -30.39
C ALA A 42 2.50 -9.07 -31.01
N TRP A 43 2.61 -9.17 -32.33
CA TRP A 43 2.67 -10.46 -33.05
C TRP A 43 4.08 -10.95 -33.41
N HIS A 44 5.15 -10.23 -33.04
CA HIS A 44 6.50 -10.76 -33.30
C HIS A 44 6.77 -12.06 -32.54
N ALA A 45 7.69 -12.86 -33.07
CA ALA A 45 8.22 -14.04 -32.39
C ALA A 45 9.03 -13.58 -31.17
N ARG A 46 8.79 -14.21 -30.01
CA ARG A 46 9.40 -13.83 -28.72
C ARG A 46 10.19 -15.02 -28.19
N ASP A 47 11.38 -14.76 -27.66
CA ASP A 47 12.17 -15.77 -26.95
C ASP A 47 11.93 -15.64 -25.45
N VAL A 48 10.91 -16.34 -24.97
CA VAL A 48 10.46 -16.25 -23.58
C VAL A 48 11.29 -17.19 -22.72
N PRO A 49 12.01 -16.70 -21.70
CA PRO A 49 12.80 -17.56 -20.82
C PRO A 49 11.88 -18.47 -20.01
N LEU A 50 12.19 -19.76 -20.00
CA LEU A 50 11.48 -20.77 -19.23
C LEU A 50 12.33 -21.25 -18.05
N TYR A 51 11.66 -21.63 -16.97
CA TYR A 51 12.31 -22.29 -15.85
C TYR A 51 12.91 -23.62 -16.30
N LYS A 52 14.17 -23.89 -15.92
CA LYS A 52 14.95 -25.05 -16.40
C LYS A 52 14.30 -26.41 -16.15
N TYR A 53 13.43 -26.53 -15.15
CA TYR A 53 12.71 -27.77 -14.85
C TYR A 53 11.23 -27.72 -15.25
N SER A 54 10.78 -26.64 -15.90
CA SER A 54 9.40 -26.52 -16.38
C SER A 54 9.15 -27.45 -17.54
N LYS A 55 7.94 -28.01 -17.55
CA LYS A 55 7.35 -28.69 -18.70
C LYS A 55 6.16 -27.87 -19.14
N ALA A 56 6.07 -27.56 -20.42
CA ALA A 56 4.93 -26.82 -20.95
C ALA A 56 3.64 -27.62 -20.71
N ARG A 57 2.68 -27.00 -20.02
CA ARG A 57 1.36 -27.57 -19.74
C ARG A 57 0.29 -26.59 -20.15
N SER A 58 -0.76 -27.12 -20.78
CA SER A 58 -1.97 -26.38 -21.07
C SER A 58 -2.77 -26.08 -19.79
N PRO A 59 -3.63 -25.05 -19.80
CA PRO A 59 -4.52 -24.77 -18.67
C PRO A 59 -5.36 -25.99 -18.23
N GLU A 60 -5.81 -26.82 -19.17
CA GLU A 60 -6.59 -28.04 -18.86
C GLU A 60 -5.74 -29.13 -18.19
N GLU A 61 -4.47 -29.28 -18.59
CA GLU A 61 -3.54 -30.21 -17.93
C GLU A 61 -3.22 -29.75 -16.50
N ILE A 62 -3.09 -28.44 -16.26
CA ILE A 62 -2.91 -27.87 -14.92
C ILE A 62 -4.13 -28.18 -14.05
N LYS A 63 -5.34 -27.92 -14.55
CA LYS A 63 -6.59 -28.23 -13.82
C LYS A 63 -6.67 -29.71 -13.46
N LYS A 64 -6.41 -30.59 -14.43
CA LYS A 64 -6.42 -32.04 -14.23
C LYS A 64 -5.40 -32.47 -13.18
N HIS A 65 -4.19 -31.90 -13.19
CA HIS A 65 -3.17 -32.16 -12.17
C HIS A 65 -3.68 -31.82 -10.78
N VAL A 66 -4.30 -30.64 -10.60
CA VAL A 66 -4.82 -30.18 -9.31
C VAL A 66 -5.88 -31.15 -8.77
N ILE A 67 -6.84 -31.53 -9.60
CA ILE A 67 -7.93 -32.46 -9.22
C ILE A 67 -7.36 -33.84 -8.83
N GLN A 68 -6.29 -34.28 -9.51
CA GLN A 68 -5.67 -35.58 -9.27
C GLN A 68 -4.65 -35.58 -8.12
N SER A 69 -4.37 -34.42 -7.51
CA SER A 69 -3.44 -34.29 -6.40
C SER A 69 -3.93 -35.02 -5.13
N ASP A 70 -2.99 -35.46 -4.31
CA ASP A 70 -3.31 -36.14 -3.06
C ASP A 70 -4.01 -35.19 -2.07
N ARG A 71 -3.69 -33.88 -2.10
CA ARG A 71 -4.35 -32.86 -1.26
C ARG A 71 -5.82 -32.75 -1.57
N VAL A 72 -6.17 -32.66 -2.85
CA VAL A 72 -7.56 -32.51 -3.27
C VAL A 72 -8.31 -33.81 -3.03
N LYS A 73 -7.73 -34.97 -3.35
CA LYS A 73 -8.33 -36.29 -3.04
C LYS A 73 -8.62 -36.46 -1.55
N TYR A 74 -7.66 -36.14 -0.69
CA TYR A 74 -7.82 -36.21 0.76
C TYR A 74 -8.93 -35.26 1.25
N ALA A 75 -8.98 -34.02 0.75
CA ALA A 75 -10.03 -33.08 1.12
C ALA A 75 -11.42 -33.54 0.63
N ILE A 76 -11.51 -34.16 -0.55
CA ILE A 76 -12.75 -34.75 -1.05
C ILE A 76 -13.21 -35.87 -0.10
N GLU A 77 -12.33 -36.77 0.30
CA GLU A 77 -12.64 -37.86 1.22
C GLU A 77 -13.17 -37.33 2.57
N GLN A 78 -12.47 -36.36 3.18
CA GLN A 78 -12.88 -35.76 4.45
C GLN A 78 -14.25 -35.06 4.35
N VAL A 79 -14.48 -34.29 3.28
CA VAL A 79 -15.77 -33.61 3.09
C VAL A 79 -16.90 -34.61 2.81
N CYS A 80 -16.63 -35.73 2.12
CA CYS A 80 -17.62 -36.80 1.96
C CYS A 80 -18.00 -37.41 3.30
N GLU A 81 -17.02 -37.69 4.17
CA GLU A 81 -17.25 -38.23 5.51
C GLU A 81 -18.03 -37.26 6.41
N GLU A 82 -17.68 -35.97 6.41
CA GLU A 82 -18.32 -34.95 7.25
C GLU A 82 -19.74 -34.59 6.78
N SER A 83 -19.97 -34.51 5.48
CA SER A 83 -21.25 -34.06 4.91
C SER A 83 -22.24 -35.20 4.59
N GLY A 84 -21.76 -36.44 4.49
CA GLY A 84 -22.55 -37.60 4.06
C GLY A 84 -22.98 -37.57 2.58
N LEU A 85 -22.44 -36.64 1.78
CA LEU A 85 -22.75 -36.52 0.35
C LEU A 85 -21.99 -37.56 -0.49
N PRO A 86 -22.57 -38.03 -1.62
CA PRO A 86 -21.88 -38.95 -2.52
C PRO A 86 -20.60 -38.35 -3.13
N LEU A 87 -19.59 -39.19 -3.36
CA LEU A 87 -18.30 -38.82 -3.95
C LEU A 87 -18.45 -38.07 -5.28
N GLU A 88 -19.39 -38.48 -6.12
CA GLU A 88 -19.65 -37.85 -7.42
C GLU A 88 -20.05 -36.37 -7.30
N GLU A 89 -20.86 -36.04 -6.30
CA GLU A 89 -21.33 -34.67 -6.07
C GLU A 89 -20.20 -33.78 -5.56
N ILE A 90 -19.38 -34.27 -4.62
CA ILE A 90 -18.20 -33.53 -4.13
C ILE A 90 -17.15 -33.38 -5.24
N HIS A 91 -16.95 -34.40 -6.08
CA HIS A 91 -16.07 -34.30 -7.24
C HIS A 91 -16.57 -33.26 -8.24
N LYS A 92 -17.89 -33.20 -8.49
CA LYS A 92 -18.49 -32.14 -9.32
C LYS A 92 -18.28 -30.75 -8.73
N GLN A 93 -18.49 -30.58 -7.42
CA GLN A 93 -18.20 -29.31 -6.73
C GLN A 93 -16.72 -28.92 -6.84
N THR A 94 -15.81 -29.90 -6.74
CA THR A 94 -14.37 -29.68 -6.94
C THR A 94 -14.08 -29.17 -8.36
N MET A 95 -14.68 -29.77 -9.39
CA MET A 95 -14.57 -29.31 -10.77
C MET A 95 -15.10 -27.89 -10.96
N GLU A 96 -16.20 -27.54 -10.31
CA GLU A 96 -16.76 -26.20 -10.34
C GLU A 96 -15.80 -25.18 -9.71
N ILE A 97 -15.23 -25.49 -8.54
CA ILE A 97 -14.23 -24.62 -7.87
C ILE A 97 -12.99 -24.42 -8.76
N VAL A 98 -12.45 -25.50 -9.33
CA VAL A 98 -11.27 -25.42 -10.21
C VAL A 98 -11.56 -24.58 -11.45
N ASN A 99 -12.71 -24.75 -12.10
CA ASN A 99 -13.09 -23.98 -13.28
C ASN A 99 -13.43 -22.53 -12.95
N GLU A 100 -14.03 -22.26 -11.80
CA GLU A 100 -14.30 -20.93 -11.28
C GLU A 100 -12.98 -20.18 -11.07
N MET A 101 -11.98 -20.83 -10.48
CA MET A 101 -10.72 -20.21 -10.09
C MET A 101 -9.70 -20.10 -11.24
N ALA A 102 -9.40 -21.21 -11.92
CA ALA A 102 -8.18 -21.33 -12.73
C ALA A 102 -8.11 -20.36 -13.94
N HIS A 103 -6.91 -19.88 -14.26
CA HIS A 103 -6.65 -19.13 -15.48
C HIS A 103 -6.89 -19.98 -16.74
N ASN A 104 -7.07 -19.32 -17.88
CA ASN A 104 -7.15 -19.96 -19.20
C ASN A 104 -6.18 -19.28 -20.19
N LEU A 105 -4.93 -19.13 -19.76
CA LEU A 105 -3.90 -18.37 -20.48
C LEU A 105 -3.82 -18.79 -21.95
N SER A 106 -3.98 -17.81 -22.85
CA SER A 106 -4.01 -18.01 -24.29
C SER A 106 -3.15 -16.96 -24.99
N ILE A 107 -2.13 -17.40 -25.71
CA ILE A 107 -1.20 -16.48 -26.40
C ILE A 107 -1.92 -15.58 -27.41
N ASN A 108 -2.99 -16.06 -28.05
CA ASN A 108 -3.75 -15.27 -29.01
C ASN A 108 -4.54 -14.15 -28.30
N ALA A 109 -5.16 -14.47 -27.16
CA ALA A 109 -5.86 -13.47 -26.35
C ALA A 109 -4.87 -12.44 -25.80
N ILE A 110 -3.72 -12.89 -25.29
CA ILE A 110 -2.64 -12.03 -24.80
C ILE A 110 -2.17 -11.06 -25.89
N ARG A 111 -1.82 -11.56 -27.08
CA ARG A 111 -1.32 -10.71 -28.17
C ARG A 111 -2.37 -9.70 -28.62
N GLY A 112 -3.62 -10.13 -28.78
CA GLY A 112 -4.73 -9.22 -29.09
C GLY A 112 -4.92 -8.15 -28.02
N PHE A 113 -4.84 -8.53 -26.75
CA PHE A 113 -4.97 -7.60 -25.64
C PHE A 113 -3.76 -6.66 -25.52
N ALA A 114 -2.56 -7.10 -25.84
CA ALA A 114 -1.35 -6.28 -25.82
C ALA A 114 -1.46 -5.10 -26.80
N VAL A 115 -2.03 -5.29 -27.99
CA VAL A 115 -2.30 -4.18 -28.95
C VAL A 115 -3.27 -3.17 -28.38
N PHE A 116 -4.31 -3.64 -27.70
CA PHE A 116 -5.24 -2.75 -27.03
C PHE A 116 -4.55 -2.00 -25.90
N LEU A 117 -3.79 -2.72 -25.07
CA LEU A 117 -3.17 -2.17 -23.87
C LEU A 117 -2.10 -1.14 -24.21
N VAL A 118 -1.23 -1.38 -25.21
CA VAL A 118 -0.21 -0.39 -25.61
C VAL A 118 -0.84 0.93 -26.09
N LYS A 119 -2.00 0.89 -26.75
CA LYS A 119 -2.75 2.10 -27.13
C LYS A 119 -3.27 2.84 -25.92
N VAL A 120 -3.84 2.10 -24.96
CA VAL A 120 -4.32 2.67 -23.69
C VAL A 120 -3.14 3.30 -22.91
N MET A 121 -2.02 2.61 -22.78
CA MET A 121 -0.84 3.11 -22.08
C MET A 121 -0.27 4.37 -22.73
N LYS A 122 -0.16 4.41 -24.08
CA LYS A 122 0.32 5.59 -24.82
C LYS A 122 -0.62 6.79 -24.72
N ALA A 123 -1.92 6.55 -24.56
CA ALA A 123 -2.94 7.58 -24.42
C ALA A 123 -2.97 8.18 -23.01
N LEU A 124 -2.87 7.34 -21.97
CA LEU A 124 -2.97 7.76 -20.58
C LEU A 124 -1.66 8.35 -20.03
N PHE A 125 -0.52 7.73 -20.36
CA PHE A 125 0.76 8.05 -19.74
C PHE A 125 1.70 8.71 -20.73
N ARG A 126 2.45 9.72 -20.24
CA ARG A 126 3.55 10.34 -20.97
C ARG A 126 4.70 9.34 -21.11
N ARG A 127 5.08 8.68 -20.02
CA ARG A 127 6.19 7.71 -19.94
C ARG A 127 5.89 6.60 -18.95
N ILE A 128 6.43 5.41 -19.20
CA ILE A 128 6.45 4.31 -18.24
C ILE A 128 7.90 3.92 -18.02
N TYR A 129 8.43 4.33 -16.87
CA TYR A 129 9.79 4.08 -16.48
C TYR A 129 9.93 2.73 -15.77
N VAL A 130 10.82 1.89 -16.26
CA VAL A 130 11.16 0.59 -15.65
C VAL A 130 12.64 0.57 -15.33
N ASN A 131 13.02 0.11 -14.13
CA ASN A 131 14.44 -0.01 -13.81
C ASN A 131 15.09 -1.22 -14.53
N GLU A 132 16.05 -0.95 -15.42
CA GLU A 132 16.61 -1.97 -16.32
C GLU A 132 17.31 -3.10 -15.54
N GLU A 133 18.13 -2.76 -14.54
CA GLU A 133 18.83 -3.75 -13.72
C GLU A 133 17.86 -4.73 -13.05
N GLY A 134 16.75 -4.23 -12.52
CA GLY A 134 15.76 -5.05 -11.82
C GLY A 134 15.04 -6.02 -12.75
N ILE A 135 14.62 -5.55 -13.94
CA ILE A 135 13.93 -6.43 -14.89
C ILE A 135 14.88 -7.47 -15.52
N GLN A 136 16.16 -7.15 -15.72
CA GLN A 136 17.16 -8.14 -16.15
C GLN A 136 17.45 -9.18 -15.06
N LYS A 137 17.41 -8.81 -13.77
CA LYS A 137 17.46 -9.77 -12.67
C LYS A 137 16.25 -10.70 -12.67
N VAL A 138 15.05 -10.20 -12.96
CA VAL A 138 13.87 -11.07 -13.16
C VAL A 138 14.12 -12.06 -14.30
N ARG A 139 14.59 -11.59 -15.46
CA ARG A 139 14.87 -12.42 -16.65
C ARG A 139 15.83 -13.57 -16.35
N SER A 140 16.94 -13.28 -15.68
CA SER A 140 17.94 -14.29 -15.32
C SER A 140 17.44 -15.25 -14.25
N THR A 141 16.66 -14.76 -13.28
CA THR A 141 16.16 -15.55 -12.16
C THR A 141 15.07 -16.56 -12.57
N ILE A 142 14.17 -16.18 -13.48
CA ILE A 142 13.09 -17.05 -13.98
C ILE A 142 13.62 -18.35 -14.59
N LYS A 143 14.82 -18.32 -15.20
CA LYS A 143 15.46 -19.52 -15.76
C LYS A 143 15.86 -20.53 -14.68
N GLU A 144 16.21 -20.03 -13.49
CA GLU A 144 16.85 -20.82 -12.43
C GLU A 144 15.92 -21.20 -11.28
N TYR A 145 14.87 -20.41 -11.02
CA TYR A 145 13.99 -20.55 -9.86
C TYR A 145 12.54 -20.15 -10.16
N PRO A 146 11.54 -20.74 -9.47
CA PRO A 146 10.18 -20.20 -9.43
C PRO A 146 10.18 -18.78 -8.84
N VAL A 147 9.37 -17.91 -9.43
CA VAL A 147 9.34 -16.48 -9.11
C VAL A 147 7.96 -16.06 -8.60
N LEU A 148 7.96 -15.32 -7.48
CA LEU A 148 6.80 -14.61 -6.96
C LEU A 148 6.98 -13.11 -7.18
N ILE A 149 6.05 -12.48 -7.87
CA ILE A 149 6.01 -11.03 -8.10
C ILE A 149 5.05 -10.42 -7.10
N MET A 150 5.56 -9.53 -6.25
CA MET A 150 4.77 -8.88 -5.19
C MET A 150 4.77 -7.37 -5.41
N PRO A 151 3.84 -6.83 -6.21
CA PRO A 151 3.72 -5.39 -6.43
C PRO A 151 2.98 -4.68 -5.28
N THR A 152 3.16 -3.37 -5.17
CA THR A 152 2.27 -2.47 -4.43
C THR A 152 0.89 -2.38 -5.09
N HIS A 153 -0.18 -2.19 -4.32
CA HIS A 153 -1.54 -2.06 -4.88
C HIS A 153 -2.15 -0.67 -4.66
N ARG A 154 -2.17 0.18 -5.70
CA ARG A 154 -2.62 1.57 -5.69
C ARG A 154 -3.68 1.88 -6.76
N SER A 155 -3.72 1.14 -7.87
CA SER A 155 -4.66 1.37 -8.99
C SER A 155 -5.20 0.06 -9.57
N TYR A 156 -6.29 0.12 -10.33
CA TYR A 156 -6.70 -1.00 -11.19
C TYR A 156 -5.70 -1.26 -12.32
N PHE A 157 -4.78 -0.34 -12.59
CA PHE A 157 -3.75 -0.52 -13.60
C PHE A 157 -2.55 -1.34 -13.13
N ASP A 158 -2.37 -1.59 -11.82
CA ASP A 158 -1.15 -2.23 -11.29
C ASP A 158 -0.86 -3.58 -11.98
N PHE A 159 -1.82 -4.52 -11.97
CA PHE A 159 -1.63 -5.85 -12.57
C PHE A 159 -1.52 -5.80 -14.10
N LEU A 160 -2.17 -4.82 -14.72
CA LEU A 160 -2.07 -4.59 -16.16
C LEU A 160 -0.68 -4.09 -16.53
N LEU A 161 -0.10 -3.20 -15.72
CA LEU A 161 1.24 -2.67 -15.93
C LEU A 161 2.30 -3.74 -15.72
N VAL A 162 2.21 -4.55 -14.67
CA VAL A 162 3.13 -5.68 -14.47
C VAL A 162 3.07 -6.62 -15.68
N SER A 163 1.87 -7.02 -16.11
CA SER A 163 1.69 -7.84 -17.31
C SER A 163 2.23 -7.18 -18.58
N PHE A 164 2.00 -5.87 -18.75
CA PHE A 164 2.47 -5.10 -19.90
C PHE A 164 4.00 -5.04 -19.95
N VAL A 165 4.66 -4.78 -18.81
CA VAL A 165 6.12 -4.76 -18.70
C VAL A 165 6.68 -6.16 -18.98
N PHE A 166 6.13 -7.21 -18.39
CA PHE A 166 6.58 -8.59 -18.66
C PHE A 166 6.46 -8.93 -20.14
N PHE A 167 5.34 -8.57 -20.77
CA PHE A 167 5.16 -8.76 -22.20
C PHE A 167 6.15 -7.91 -23.01
N ALA A 168 6.39 -6.65 -22.65
CA ALA A 168 7.34 -5.76 -23.34
C ALA A 168 8.78 -6.28 -23.32
N TYR A 169 9.22 -6.85 -22.19
CA TYR A 169 10.56 -7.44 -22.01
C TYR A 169 10.65 -8.93 -22.37
N GLU A 170 9.65 -9.49 -23.05
CA GLU A 170 9.64 -10.90 -23.48
C GLU A 170 9.78 -11.90 -22.33
N LEU A 171 9.16 -11.60 -21.19
CA LEU A 171 9.11 -12.46 -20.01
C LEU A 171 7.81 -13.28 -20.01
N PRO A 172 7.80 -14.45 -19.36
CA PRO A 172 6.57 -15.22 -19.21
C PRO A 172 5.59 -14.43 -18.35
N LEU A 173 4.39 -14.18 -18.88
CA LEU A 173 3.34 -13.46 -18.16
C LEU A 173 3.05 -14.13 -16.81
N PRO A 174 2.99 -13.34 -15.72
CA PRO A 174 2.61 -13.89 -14.45
C PRO A 174 1.13 -14.26 -14.43
N VAL A 175 0.80 -15.29 -13.66
CA VAL A 175 -0.59 -15.60 -13.32
C VAL A 175 -0.99 -14.80 -12.08
N ILE A 176 -2.13 -14.13 -12.15
CA ILE A 176 -2.49 -13.05 -11.21
C ILE A 176 -3.61 -13.52 -10.28
N ALA A 177 -3.39 -13.40 -8.97
CA ALA A 177 -4.44 -13.58 -7.98
C ALA A 177 -5.44 -12.41 -8.03
N ALA A 178 -6.60 -12.63 -8.66
CA ALA A 178 -7.61 -11.60 -8.89
C ALA A 178 -8.86 -11.82 -8.03
N ALA A 179 -9.51 -10.73 -7.59
CA ALA A 179 -10.75 -10.84 -6.84
C ALA A 179 -11.91 -11.38 -7.71
N MET A 180 -12.73 -12.26 -7.16
CA MET A 180 -13.90 -12.85 -7.85
C MET A 180 -14.87 -11.80 -8.44
N ASP A 181 -14.93 -10.59 -7.88
CA ASP A 181 -15.75 -9.49 -8.42
C ASP A 181 -15.49 -9.24 -9.92
N PHE A 182 -14.24 -9.39 -10.38
CA PHE A 182 -13.87 -9.17 -11.78
C PHE A 182 -14.41 -10.27 -12.71
N SER A 183 -14.59 -11.49 -12.20
CA SER A 183 -15.12 -12.61 -13.01
C SER A 183 -16.60 -12.40 -13.38
N SER A 184 -17.33 -11.62 -12.58
CA SER A 184 -18.75 -11.28 -12.84
C SER A 184 -18.95 -10.45 -14.12
N MET A 185 -17.90 -9.82 -14.64
CA MET A 185 -17.94 -9.05 -15.89
C MET A 185 -17.74 -9.99 -17.08
N LYS A 186 -18.81 -10.35 -17.82
CA LYS A 186 -18.75 -11.38 -18.88
C LYS A 186 -17.55 -11.26 -19.84
N PHE A 187 -17.37 -10.11 -20.49
CA PHE A 187 -16.29 -9.91 -21.48
C PHE A 187 -14.93 -9.69 -20.82
N PHE A 188 -14.83 -8.74 -19.87
CA PHE A 188 -13.57 -8.40 -19.22
C PHE A 188 -13.05 -9.53 -18.32
N GLY A 189 -13.93 -10.21 -17.59
CA GLY A 189 -13.59 -11.40 -16.82
C GLY A 189 -13.08 -12.54 -17.70
N TRP A 190 -13.73 -12.81 -18.84
CA TRP A 190 -13.21 -13.76 -19.82
C TRP A 190 -11.82 -13.34 -20.33
N LEU A 191 -11.65 -12.08 -20.72
CA LEU A 191 -10.38 -11.57 -21.27
C LEU A 191 -9.24 -11.67 -20.26
N LEU A 192 -9.47 -11.22 -19.02
CA LEU A 192 -8.49 -11.29 -17.94
C LEU A 192 -8.12 -12.74 -17.60
N ARG A 193 -9.10 -13.66 -17.56
CA ARG A 193 -8.84 -15.10 -17.39
C ARG A 193 -7.92 -15.65 -18.48
N ASN A 194 -8.14 -15.24 -19.73
CA ASN A 194 -7.30 -15.64 -20.86
C ASN A 194 -5.94 -14.93 -20.90
N CYS A 195 -5.73 -13.92 -20.07
CA CYS A 195 -4.47 -13.22 -19.89
C CYS A 195 -3.76 -13.58 -18.57
N GLY A 196 -4.18 -14.64 -17.87
CA GLY A 196 -3.49 -15.17 -16.68
C GLY A 196 -4.16 -14.89 -15.34
N ALA A 197 -5.30 -14.20 -15.28
CA ALA A 197 -6.02 -14.02 -14.02
C ALA A 197 -6.64 -15.34 -13.53
N PHE A 198 -6.36 -15.70 -12.28
CA PHE A 198 -7.10 -16.73 -11.54
C PHE A 198 -7.88 -16.07 -10.41
N TYR A 199 -9.14 -16.47 -10.23
CA TYR A 199 -10.07 -15.75 -9.36
C TYR A 199 -10.18 -16.36 -7.97
N ILE A 200 -10.01 -15.52 -6.95
CA ILE A 200 -10.12 -15.90 -5.54
C ILE A 200 -11.37 -15.29 -4.91
N ARG A 201 -12.07 -16.08 -4.08
CA ARG A 201 -13.18 -15.60 -3.25
C ARG A 201 -12.64 -14.64 -2.17
N ARG A 202 -13.47 -13.69 -1.71
CA ARG A 202 -13.01 -12.70 -0.69
C ARG A 202 -12.89 -13.29 0.72
N SER A 203 -13.62 -14.36 0.99
CA SER A 203 -13.58 -15.10 2.25
C SER A 203 -13.71 -16.57 1.92
N PHE A 204 -12.83 -17.37 2.50
CA PHE A 204 -12.85 -18.83 2.36
C PHE A 204 -13.64 -19.47 3.50
N GLY A 205 -13.86 -18.76 4.61
CA GLY A 205 -14.59 -19.30 5.78
C GLY A 205 -13.98 -20.63 6.23
N ASP A 206 -14.85 -21.59 6.52
CA ASP A 206 -14.50 -22.96 6.88
C ASP A 206 -14.63 -23.93 5.68
N ASP A 207 -14.64 -23.43 4.44
CA ASP A 207 -14.73 -24.24 3.21
C ASP A 207 -13.39 -24.96 2.97
N GLN A 208 -13.23 -26.12 3.61
CA GLN A 208 -12.02 -26.94 3.54
C GLN A 208 -11.71 -27.38 2.10
N LEU A 209 -12.74 -27.71 1.31
CA LEU A 209 -12.58 -28.13 -0.08
C LEU A 209 -12.00 -27.01 -0.94
N TYR A 210 -12.56 -25.80 -0.82
CA TYR A 210 -12.04 -24.64 -1.53
C TYR A 210 -10.59 -24.35 -1.16
N TRP A 211 -10.26 -24.38 0.13
CA TRP A 211 -8.88 -24.16 0.61
C TRP A 211 -7.89 -25.17 0.03
N ALA A 212 -8.25 -26.45 0.00
CA ALA A 212 -7.41 -27.51 -0.56
C ALA A 212 -7.16 -27.29 -2.05
N VAL A 213 -8.21 -27.03 -2.83
CA VAL A 213 -8.13 -26.78 -4.27
C VAL A 213 -7.33 -25.51 -4.58
N PHE A 214 -7.58 -24.43 -3.86
CA PHE A 214 -6.88 -23.16 -4.02
C PHE A 214 -5.39 -23.29 -3.72
N THR A 215 -5.05 -23.93 -2.59
CA THR A 215 -3.65 -24.12 -2.18
C THR A 215 -2.90 -24.98 -3.19
N GLU A 216 -3.52 -26.09 -3.63
CA GLU A 216 -2.94 -26.95 -4.65
C GLU A 216 -2.74 -26.24 -5.97
N TYR A 217 -3.70 -25.42 -6.41
CA TYR A 217 -3.60 -24.68 -7.66
C TYR A 217 -2.41 -23.70 -7.63
N VAL A 218 -2.26 -22.92 -6.56
CA VAL A 218 -1.13 -21.99 -6.40
C VAL A 218 0.20 -22.75 -6.37
N GLN A 219 0.27 -23.84 -5.60
CA GLN A 219 1.49 -24.64 -5.50
C GLN A 219 1.83 -25.32 -6.83
N THR A 220 0.85 -25.75 -7.60
CA THR A 220 1.08 -26.36 -8.93
C THR A 220 1.86 -25.43 -9.84
N GLN A 221 1.50 -24.13 -9.87
CA GLN A 221 2.19 -23.11 -10.67
C GLN A 221 3.66 -22.96 -10.27
N ILE A 222 3.92 -22.95 -8.96
CA ILE A 222 5.25 -22.71 -8.38
C ILE A 222 6.13 -23.96 -8.51
N CYS A 223 5.63 -25.12 -8.09
CA CYS A 223 6.35 -26.40 -8.05
C CYS A 223 6.79 -26.88 -9.43
N ASN A 224 5.96 -26.65 -10.44
CA ASN A 224 6.26 -27.06 -11.82
C ASN A 224 6.85 -25.91 -12.65
N GLY A 225 6.86 -24.68 -12.10
CA GLY A 225 7.32 -23.48 -12.78
C GLY A 225 6.57 -23.19 -14.08
N ASP A 226 5.23 -23.34 -14.10
CA ASP A 226 4.43 -23.04 -15.30
C ASP A 226 4.49 -21.55 -15.63
N HIS A 227 4.25 -20.71 -14.62
CA HIS A 227 4.24 -19.26 -14.74
C HIS A 227 4.70 -18.62 -13.42
N PRO A 228 5.35 -17.45 -13.47
CA PRO A 228 5.53 -16.62 -12.27
C PRO A 228 4.16 -16.31 -11.65
N VAL A 229 4.09 -16.21 -10.33
CA VAL A 229 2.83 -15.89 -9.64
C VAL A 229 2.86 -14.44 -9.16
N GLU A 230 1.87 -13.65 -9.55
CA GLU A 230 1.68 -12.28 -9.08
C GLU A 230 0.58 -12.22 -8.00
N PHE A 231 0.89 -11.61 -6.86
CA PHE A 231 -0.12 -11.24 -5.87
C PHE A 231 0.31 -10.08 -4.99
N TYR A 232 -0.67 -9.38 -4.43
CA TYR A 232 -0.47 -8.21 -3.60
C TYR A 232 -0.37 -8.61 -2.13
N VAL A 233 0.81 -8.43 -1.53
CA VAL A 233 1.05 -8.78 -0.12
C VAL A 233 0.12 -8.02 0.84
N GLU A 234 -0.34 -6.83 0.45
CA GLU A 234 -1.30 -6.01 1.19
C GLU A 234 -2.73 -6.59 1.18
N GLY A 235 -3.04 -7.47 0.21
CA GLY A 235 -4.34 -8.13 0.04
C GLY A 235 -5.48 -7.24 -0.47
N THR A 236 -5.31 -5.92 -0.53
CA THR A 236 -6.29 -5.00 -1.11
C THR A 236 -5.61 -3.73 -1.62
N ARG A 237 -6.28 -3.04 -2.54
CA ARG A 237 -5.84 -1.75 -3.09
C ARG A 237 -5.96 -0.65 -2.05
N SER A 238 -4.93 0.18 -1.93
CA SER A 238 -4.94 1.32 -1.01
C SER A 238 -5.80 2.46 -1.52
N ARG A 239 -6.80 2.86 -0.73
CA ARG A 239 -7.62 4.06 -0.98
C ARG A 239 -6.95 5.33 -0.51
N THR A 240 -5.90 5.21 0.30
CA THR A 240 -5.20 6.36 0.88
C THR A 240 -3.83 6.58 0.24
N LEU A 241 -3.46 5.75 -0.73
CA LEU A 241 -2.11 5.62 -1.33
C LEU A 241 -0.98 5.28 -0.35
N LYS A 242 -1.29 5.01 0.92
CA LYS A 242 -0.35 4.43 1.92
C LYS A 242 -0.23 2.91 1.72
N SER A 243 0.89 2.33 2.15
CA SER A 243 1.02 0.86 2.27
C SER A 243 0.25 0.32 3.47
N TYR A 244 -0.38 -0.83 3.31
CA TYR A 244 -1.06 -1.55 4.38
C TYR A 244 -0.23 -2.69 4.98
N SER A 245 -0.62 -3.14 6.18
CA SER A 245 0.01 -4.30 6.81
C SER A 245 -0.18 -5.55 5.94
N PRO A 246 0.84 -6.40 5.81
CA PRO A 246 0.80 -7.58 4.96
C PRO A 246 -0.24 -8.61 5.42
N LYS A 247 -0.75 -9.39 4.48
CA LYS A 247 -1.62 -10.56 4.68
C LYS A 247 -0.87 -11.84 4.31
N PHE A 248 -0.96 -12.85 5.16
CA PHE A 248 -0.07 -14.01 5.08
C PHE A 248 -0.65 -15.23 4.36
N GLY A 249 -1.94 -15.24 4.00
CA GLY A 249 -2.59 -16.41 3.39
C GLY A 249 -1.95 -16.85 2.07
N MET A 250 -1.83 -15.93 1.09
CA MET A 250 -1.14 -16.20 -0.18
C MET A 250 0.34 -16.55 0.03
N LEU A 251 1.03 -15.85 0.93
CA LEU A 251 2.43 -16.13 1.26
C LEU A 251 2.62 -17.55 1.80
N SER A 252 1.74 -17.97 2.72
CA SER A 252 1.71 -19.31 3.30
C SER A 252 1.53 -20.36 2.21
N ALA A 253 0.49 -20.22 1.38
CA ALA A 253 0.22 -21.17 0.30
C ALA A 253 1.40 -21.28 -0.69
N SER A 254 2.06 -20.16 -1.01
CA SER A 254 3.16 -20.10 -1.96
C SER A 254 4.48 -20.64 -1.41
N LEU A 255 4.77 -20.49 -0.11
CA LEU A 255 6.07 -20.88 0.47
C LEU A 255 6.07 -22.23 1.16
N GLU A 256 4.90 -22.80 1.45
CA GLU A 256 4.79 -24.15 2.01
C GLU A 256 5.56 -25.22 1.21
N PRO A 257 5.59 -25.23 -0.14
CA PRO A 257 6.40 -26.18 -0.90
C PRO A 257 7.90 -26.10 -0.60
N TYR A 258 8.43 -24.90 -0.30
CA TYR A 258 9.83 -24.73 0.08
C TYR A 258 10.10 -25.33 1.46
N PHE A 259 9.23 -25.06 2.44
CA PHE A 259 9.34 -25.58 3.81
C PHE A 259 9.28 -27.11 3.84
N LYS A 260 8.43 -27.72 3.00
CA LYS A 260 8.31 -29.17 2.83
C LYS A 260 9.37 -29.79 1.92
N ALA A 261 10.41 -29.04 1.57
CA ALA A 261 11.51 -29.46 0.71
C ALA A 261 11.07 -30.04 -0.66
N HIS A 262 9.95 -29.56 -1.19
CA HIS A 262 9.49 -29.91 -2.54
C HIS A 262 10.26 -29.11 -3.61
N ILE A 263 10.63 -27.86 -3.29
CA ILE A 263 11.39 -26.97 -4.16
C ILE A 263 12.63 -26.49 -3.40
N PRO A 264 13.81 -26.42 -4.04
CA PRO A 264 15.05 -26.00 -3.37
C PRO A 264 15.06 -24.51 -2.96
N ASP A 265 14.37 -23.64 -3.70
CA ASP A 265 14.29 -22.20 -3.42
C ASP A 265 13.14 -21.55 -4.20
N ILE A 266 12.68 -20.40 -3.72
CA ILE A 266 11.68 -19.53 -4.37
C ILE A 266 12.23 -18.11 -4.32
N MET A 267 12.06 -17.35 -5.41
CA MET A 267 12.56 -15.98 -5.51
C MET A 267 11.42 -14.98 -5.44
N VAL A 268 11.40 -14.15 -4.40
CA VAL A 268 10.38 -13.10 -4.20
C VAL A 268 10.90 -11.77 -4.71
N PHE A 269 10.23 -11.18 -5.70
CA PHE A 269 10.52 -9.84 -6.21
C PHE A 269 9.50 -8.83 -5.68
N PRO A 270 9.92 -7.91 -4.78
CA PRO A 270 9.12 -6.75 -4.43
C PRO A 270 9.13 -5.76 -5.59
N VAL A 271 7.95 -5.32 -6.02
CA VAL A 271 7.80 -4.32 -7.09
C VAL A 271 7.10 -3.07 -6.53
N SER A 272 7.73 -1.91 -6.65
CA SER A 272 7.12 -0.62 -6.30
C SER A 272 6.57 0.03 -7.55
N ILE A 273 5.31 0.49 -7.51
CA ILE A 273 4.66 1.22 -8.60
C ILE A 273 4.27 2.61 -8.07
N SER A 274 4.79 3.65 -8.72
CA SER A 274 4.57 5.05 -8.36
C SER A 274 3.97 5.82 -9.53
N TYR A 275 2.93 6.60 -9.25
CA TYR A 275 2.17 7.35 -10.24
C TYR A 275 2.29 8.85 -9.98
N ASP A 276 2.43 9.65 -11.04
CA ASP A 276 2.22 11.09 -10.93
C ASP A 276 0.75 11.40 -10.61
N LYS A 277 -0.18 10.78 -11.35
CA LYS A 277 -1.62 10.90 -11.15
C LYS A 277 -2.30 9.53 -11.19
N VAL A 278 -3.06 9.21 -10.14
CA VAL A 278 -3.82 7.96 -10.03
C VAL A 278 -5.22 8.14 -10.61
N LEU A 279 -5.64 7.23 -11.47
CA LEU A 279 -6.93 7.28 -12.15
C LEU A 279 -8.14 7.39 -11.20
N GLU A 280 -8.05 6.72 -10.06
CA GLU A 280 -9.13 6.61 -9.09
C GLU A 280 -9.12 7.69 -8.00
N GLU A 281 -8.29 8.74 -8.10
CA GLU A 281 -8.11 9.75 -7.05
C GLU A 281 -9.43 10.38 -6.53
N THR A 282 -10.33 10.75 -7.43
CA THR A 282 -11.64 11.30 -7.08
C THR A 282 -12.54 10.25 -6.43
N LEU A 283 -12.53 9.03 -6.96
CA LEU A 283 -13.31 7.91 -6.42
C LEU A 283 -12.84 7.60 -4.98
N TYR A 284 -11.54 7.57 -4.74
CA TYR A 284 -10.96 7.34 -3.42
C TYR A 284 -11.37 8.41 -2.42
N ALA A 285 -11.28 9.69 -2.79
CA ALA A 285 -11.71 10.78 -1.92
C ALA A 285 -13.17 10.60 -1.43
N TYR A 286 -14.08 10.24 -2.33
CA TYR A 286 -15.48 10.00 -1.98
C TYR A 286 -15.70 8.67 -1.23
N GLU A 287 -14.99 7.60 -1.56
CA GLU A 287 -15.02 6.34 -0.80
C GLU A 287 -14.59 6.57 0.66
N LEU A 288 -13.55 7.38 0.90
CA LEU A 288 -13.07 7.72 2.24
C LEU A 288 -14.10 8.51 3.06
N LEU A 289 -14.93 9.33 2.39
CA LEU A 289 -16.05 10.04 3.03
C LEU A 289 -17.29 9.15 3.21
N GLY A 290 -17.24 7.91 2.73
CA GLY A 290 -18.29 6.91 2.89
C GLY A 290 -19.34 6.90 1.80
N VAL A 291 -19.06 7.49 0.63
CA VAL A 291 -19.83 7.22 -0.58
C VAL A 291 -19.56 5.77 -0.99
N PRO A 292 -20.59 4.93 -1.19
CA PRO A 292 -20.39 3.52 -1.49
C PRO A 292 -19.66 3.34 -2.83
N LYS A 293 -18.75 2.35 -2.85
CA LYS A 293 -18.04 1.94 -4.05
C LYS A 293 -19.04 1.59 -5.17
N PRO A 294 -18.89 2.12 -6.40
CA PRO A 294 -19.71 1.69 -7.53
C PRO A 294 -19.40 0.22 -7.86
N LYS A 295 -20.43 -0.54 -8.25
CA LYS A 295 -20.21 -1.91 -8.76
C LYS A 295 -19.43 -1.83 -10.07
N GLU A 296 -18.39 -2.67 -10.19
CA GLU A 296 -17.65 -2.79 -11.45
C GLU A 296 -18.61 -3.23 -12.54
N SER A 297 -18.67 -2.48 -13.64
CA SER A 297 -19.60 -2.77 -14.73
C SER A 297 -19.00 -2.42 -16.08
N THR A 298 -19.34 -3.20 -17.10
CA THR A 298 -18.90 -2.99 -18.49
C THR A 298 -19.31 -1.61 -19.01
N GLY A 299 -20.45 -1.07 -18.54
CA GLY A 299 -20.91 0.28 -18.88
C GLY A 299 -20.06 1.40 -18.28
N GLY A 300 -19.45 1.19 -17.11
CA GLY A 300 -18.49 2.12 -16.51
C GLY A 300 -17.21 2.25 -17.36
N LEU A 301 -16.71 1.13 -17.89
CA LEU A 301 -15.55 1.09 -18.79
C LEU A 301 -15.80 1.81 -20.13
N LEU A 302 -17.03 1.80 -20.66
CA LEU A 302 -17.37 2.52 -21.89
C LEU A 302 -17.46 4.04 -21.68
N LYS A 303 -17.92 4.49 -20.50
CA LYS A 303 -17.91 5.91 -20.11
C LYS A 303 -16.50 6.43 -19.82
N ALA A 304 -15.56 5.54 -19.49
CA ALA A 304 -14.14 5.85 -19.32
C ALA A 304 -13.42 6.24 -20.63
N ARG A 305 -14.10 6.32 -21.78
CA ARG A 305 -13.49 6.85 -23.02
C ARG A 305 -12.96 8.28 -22.87
N ASN A 306 -13.63 9.11 -22.09
CA ASN A 306 -13.18 10.48 -21.84
C ASN A 306 -11.88 10.53 -21.03
N ILE A 307 -11.63 9.51 -20.21
CA ILE A 307 -10.40 9.35 -19.41
C ILE A 307 -9.19 9.13 -20.33
N LEU A 308 -9.37 8.47 -21.48
CA LEU A 308 -8.27 8.26 -22.44
C LEU A 308 -7.76 9.56 -23.08
N ASN A 309 -8.48 10.68 -22.91
CA ASN A 309 -8.04 12.01 -23.34
C ASN A 309 -7.38 12.81 -22.20
N GLU A 310 -7.35 12.26 -20.98
CA GLU A 310 -6.67 12.87 -19.86
C GLU A 310 -5.20 12.44 -19.81
N ASP A 311 -4.37 13.36 -19.32
CA ASP A 311 -2.97 13.13 -19.05
C ASP A 311 -2.79 12.69 -17.59
N PHE A 312 -2.17 11.51 -17.40
CA PHE A 312 -1.86 10.94 -16.08
C PHE A 312 -0.37 11.06 -15.71
N GLY A 313 0.42 11.77 -16.52
CA GLY A 313 1.84 11.96 -16.27
C GLY A 313 2.64 10.67 -16.48
N ASN A 314 3.59 10.41 -15.60
CA ASN A 314 4.49 9.26 -15.71
C ASN A 314 4.15 8.18 -14.67
N VAL A 315 4.56 6.95 -14.99
CA VAL A 315 4.56 5.82 -14.04
C VAL A 315 5.99 5.34 -13.87
N HIS A 316 6.40 5.08 -12.63
CA HIS A 316 7.67 4.47 -12.31
C HIS A 316 7.45 3.09 -11.71
N MET A 317 8.15 2.09 -12.25
CA MET A 317 8.11 0.70 -11.77
C MET A 317 9.52 0.27 -11.38
N TYR A 318 9.69 0.00 -10.09
CA TYR A 318 10.96 -0.46 -9.55
C TYR A 318 10.86 -1.93 -9.11
N PHE A 319 11.51 -2.81 -9.86
CA PHE A 319 11.78 -4.20 -9.54
C PHE A 319 12.96 -4.26 -8.57
N GLY A 320 12.68 -4.57 -7.30
CA GLY A 320 13.70 -4.63 -6.26
C GLY A 320 14.51 -5.93 -6.25
N GLU A 321 15.58 -5.94 -5.45
CA GLU A 321 16.42 -7.12 -5.28
C GLU A 321 15.61 -8.35 -4.83
N PRO A 322 15.80 -9.51 -5.50
CA PRO A 322 15.09 -10.72 -5.16
C PRO A 322 15.45 -11.19 -3.75
N ILE A 323 14.44 -11.67 -3.03
CA ILE A 323 14.63 -12.35 -1.75
C ILE A 323 14.60 -13.86 -2.05
N SER A 324 15.76 -14.51 -1.96
CA SER A 324 15.87 -15.97 -1.92
C SER A 324 15.32 -16.48 -0.60
N ILE A 325 14.26 -17.29 -0.64
CA ILE A 325 13.68 -17.88 0.57
C ILE A 325 14.67 -18.83 1.25
N ARG A 326 15.50 -19.53 0.48
CA ARG A 326 16.59 -20.35 1.00
C ARG A 326 17.58 -19.54 1.83
N GLN A 327 18.10 -18.45 1.27
CA GLN A 327 19.03 -17.58 1.99
C GLN A 327 18.35 -16.91 3.19
N TYR A 328 17.09 -16.47 3.02
CA TYR A 328 16.34 -15.77 4.07
C TYR A 328 16.05 -16.65 5.30
N THR A 329 15.89 -17.96 5.10
CA THR A 329 15.59 -18.97 6.13
C THR A 329 16.82 -19.70 6.68
N THR A 330 18.02 -19.43 6.13
CA THR A 330 19.27 -20.10 6.54
C THR A 330 19.53 -19.88 8.04
N GLY A 331 19.68 -20.99 8.78
CA GLY A 331 19.91 -20.98 10.23
C GLY A 331 18.70 -20.61 11.09
N LYS A 332 17.52 -20.40 10.49
CA LYS A 332 16.29 -19.99 11.19
C LYS A 332 15.20 -21.06 11.19
N ILE A 333 15.12 -21.86 10.12
CA ILE A 333 14.08 -22.87 9.92
C ILE A 333 14.71 -24.23 9.75
N ASP A 334 14.27 -25.19 10.56
CA ASP A 334 14.52 -26.61 10.35
C ASP A 334 13.39 -27.21 9.52
N ARG A 335 13.69 -27.59 8.28
CA ARG A 335 12.72 -28.21 7.36
C ARG A 335 12.52 -29.70 7.61
N SER A 336 13.39 -30.33 8.40
CA SER A 336 13.30 -31.77 8.69
C SER A 336 12.05 -32.11 9.50
N VAL A 337 11.46 -31.13 10.20
CA VAL A 337 10.19 -31.26 10.93
C VAL A 337 9.05 -31.76 10.05
N HIS A 338 9.11 -31.49 8.74
CA HIS A 338 8.10 -31.93 7.76
C HIS A 338 8.39 -33.30 7.14
N SER A 339 9.50 -33.97 7.50
CA SER A 339 9.93 -35.20 6.83
C SER A 339 9.04 -36.42 7.11
N LEU A 340 8.31 -36.41 8.23
CA LEU A 340 7.40 -37.50 8.61
C LEU A 340 5.92 -37.19 8.31
N ALA A 341 5.59 -35.94 7.96
CA ALA A 341 4.23 -35.52 7.66
C ALA A 341 3.89 -35.73 6.17
N PRO A 342 2.69 -36.23 5.83
CA PRO A 342 2.25 -36.27 4.44
C PRO A 342 2.25 -34.86 3.84
N ARG A 343 2.86 -34.69 2.67
CA ARG A 343 3.06 -33.38 2.05
C ARG A 343 1.75 -32.62 1.77
N TYR A 344 0.66 -33.36 1.55
CA TYR A 344 -0.64 -32.80 1.24
C TYR A 344 -1.37 -32.21 2.46
N ILE A 345 -0.98 -32.57 3.69
CA ILE A 345 -1.57 -32.03 4.92
C ILE A 345 -0.93 -30.68 5.25
N ALA A 346 -1.73 -29.62 5.28
CA ALA A 346 -1.24 -28.29 5.60
C ALA A 346 -0.73 -28.21 7.04
N SER A 347 0.54 -27.89 7.22
CA SER A 347 1.13 -27.67 8.54
C SER A 347 2.30 -26.71 8.41
N LEU A 348 2.25 -25.62 9.18
CA LEU A 348 3.35 -24.70 9.36
C LEU A 348 3.73 -24.70 10.84
N SER A 349 5.02 -24.77 11.12
CA SER A 349 5.57 -24.55 12.45
C SER A 349 5.37 -23.09 12.89
N LYS A 350 5.56 -22.84 14.19
CA LYS A 350 5.48 -21.50 14.76
C LYS A 350 6.57 -20.60 14.17
N GLU A 351 7.76 -21.15 13.98
CA GLU A 351 8.93 -20.49 13.41
C GLU A 351 8.68 -20.09 11.96
N GLU A 352 8.09 -20.97 11.15
CA GLU A 352 7.70 -20.67 9.77
C GLU A 352 6.63 -19.58 9.71
N THR A 353 5.64 -19.64 10.60
CA THR A 353 4.59 -18.62 10.69
C THR A 353 5.15 -17.25 11.03
N GLU A 354 6.10 -17.16 11.96
CA GLU A 354 6.75 -15.89 12.33
C GLU A 354 7.69 -15.38 11.23
N LEU A 355 8.36 -16.28 10.53
CA LEU A 355 9.18 -15.93 9.37
C LEU A 355 8.33 -15.37 8.23
N LEU A 356 7.16 -15.95 7.94
CA LEU A 356 6.21 -15.44 6.96
C LEU A 356 5.76 -14.01 7.30
N LYS A 357 5.53 -13.72 8.59
CA LYS A 357 5.23 -12.36 9.05
C LYS A 357 6.37 -11.42 8.75
N THR A 358 7.58 -11.78 9.18
CA THR A 358 8.78 -10.95 8.99
C THR A 358 9.05 -10.69 7.51
N LEU A 359 8.94 -11.72 6.66
CA LEU A 359 9.09 -11.60 5.21
C LEU A 359 8.06 -10.65 4.60
N GLY A 360 6.78 -10.78 4.98
CA GLY A 360 5.72 -9.90 4.50
C GLY A 360 5.99 -8.43 4.82
N TYR A 361 6.46 -8.14 6.05
CA TYR A 361 6.87 -6.78 6.42
C TYR A 361 8.11 -6.32 5.65
N ASP A 362 9.11 -7.18 5.46
CA ASP A 362 10.32 -6.84 4.71
C ASP A 362 10.03 -6.53 3.22
N VAL A 363 9.07 -7.22 2.61
CA VAL A 363 8.57 -6.92 1.26
C VAL A 363 7.97 -5.51 1.21
N VAL A 364 7.07 -5.17 2.15
CA VAL A 364 6.44 -3.85 2.22
C VAL A 364 7.48 -2.76 2.51
N MET A 365 8.48 -3.02 3.36
CA MET A 365 9.58 -2.08 3.62
C MET A 365 10.43 -1.84 2.37
N LYS A 366 10.65 -2.87 1.53
CA LYS A 366 11.31 -2.71 0.23
C LYS A 366 10.46 -1.91 -0.76
N HIS A 367 9.13 -2.09 -0.77
CA HIS A 367 8.24 -1.23 -1.55
C HIS A 367 8.39 0.24 -1.18
N LEU A 368 8.34 0.55 0.13
CA LEU A 368 8.49 1.91 0.64
C LEU A 368 9.86 2.50 0.30
N LYS A 369 10.94 1.74 0.51
CA LYS A 369 12.31 2.18 0.20
C LYS A 369 12.50 2.57 -1.27
N HIS A 370 11.81 1.89 -2.18
CA HIS A 370 11.95 2.07 -3.63
C HIS A 370 10.75 2.80 -4.25
N MET A 371 9.94 3.47 -3.44
CA MET A 371 8.88 4.35 -3.92
C MET A 371 9.49 5.60 -4.55
N VAL A 372 9.04 5.95 -5.76
CA VAL A 372 9.41 7.20 -6.43
C VAL A 372 8.41 8.28 -6.03
N ILE A 373 8.90 9.33 -5.37
CA ILE A 373 8.09 10.46 -4.94
C ILE A 373 8.03 11.49 -6.08
N SER A 374 6.83 11.76 -6.56
CA SER A 374 6.58 12.79 -7.58
C SER A 374 6.69 14.21 -6.99
N PRO A 375 6.99 15.24 -7.82
CA PRO A 375 6.92 16.64 -7.38
C PRO A 375 5.54 17.01 -6.80
N TRP A 376 4.47 16.42 -7.35
CA TRP A 376 3.12 16.62 -6.88
C TRP A 376 2.91 16.16 -5.43
N SER A 377 3.52 15.06 -5.01
CA SER A 377 3.44 14.58 -3.62
C SER A 377 4.06 15.58 -2.63
N LEU A 378 5.13 16.27 -3.03
CA LEU A 378 5.75 17.35 -2.25
C LEU A 378 4.85 18.60 -2.20
N ILE A 379 4.29 19.00 -3.36
CA ILE A 379 3.36 20.12 -3.47
C ILE A 379 2.13 19.90 -2.58
N ALA A 380 1.49 18.73 -2.71
CA ALA A 380 0.33 18.35 -1.91
C ALA A 380 0.64 18.40 -0.40
N SER A 381 1.84 18.01 0.02
CA SER A 381 2.28 18.07 1.41
C SER A 381 2.39 19.50 1.97
N VAL A 382 2.71 20.47 1.12
CA VAL A 382 2.72 21.89 1.49
C VAL A 382 1.29 22.47 1.43
N LEU A 383 0.52 22.18 0.38
CA LEU A 383 -0.85 22.69 0.20
C LEU A 383 -1.79 22.26 1.33
N VAL A 384 -1.71 21.01 1.79
CA VAL A 384 -2.55 20.51 2.91
C VAL A 384 -2.35 21.32 4.20
N GLN A 385 -1.15 21.86 4.42
CA GLN A 385 -0.81 22.67 5.59
C GLN A 385 -1.10 24.18 5.39
N ASN A 386 -1.36 24.63 4.16
CA ASN A 386 -1.58 26.04 3.80
C ASN A 386 -2.99 26.27 3.22
N LYS A 387 -4.01 26.09 4.05
CA LYS A 387 -5.44 26.12 3.64
C LYS A 387 -5.96 27.51 3.24
N GLU A 388 -5.28 28.57 3.65
CA GLU A 388 -5.67 29.97 3.37
C GLU A 388 -5.18 30.43 1.98
N GLY A 389 -4.56 29.53 1.21
CA GLY A 389 -3.94 29.83 -0.08
C GLY A 389 -2.44 30.12 0.07
N ILE A 390 -1.68 29.84 -0.99
CA ILE A 390 -0.23 30.07 -1.04
C ILE A 390 0.12 30.57 -2.44
N THR A 391 1.06 31.53 -2.54
CA THR A 391 1.57 31.98 -3.83
C THR A 391 2.49 30.92 -4.44
N VAL A 392 2.58 30.83 -5.77
CA VAL A 392 3.49 29.86 -6.42
C VAL A 392 4.92 30.09 -5.96
N LYS A 393 5.37 31.35 -5.86
CA LYS A 393 6.71 31.68 -5.32
C LYS A 393 6.96 31.13 -3.92
N GLN A 394 5.99 31.22 -3.01
CA GLN A 394 6.15 30.69 -1.65
C GLN A 394 6.06 29.17 -1.65
N LEU A 395 5.16 28.57 -2.45
CA LEU A 395 5.09 27.13 -2.64
C LEU A 395 6.43 26.59 -3.12
N THR A 396 7.06 27.22 -4.11
CA THR A 396 8.37 26.82 -4.65
C THR A 396 9.44 26.72 -3.57
N ARG A 397 9.54 27.73 -2.69
CA ARG A 397 10.48 27.72 -1.58
C ARG A 397 10.23 26.58 -0.60
N GLU A 398 8.97 26.34 -0.24
CA GLU A 398 8.60 25.29 0.71
C GLU A 398 8.76 23.88 0.12
N VAL A 399 8.41 23.70 -1.16
CA VAL A 399 8.62 22.45 -1.91
C VAL A 399 10.10 22.13 -2.05
N GLU A 400 10.95 23.11 -2.36
CA GLU A 400 12.40 22.90 -2.39
C GLU A 400 12.97 22.54 -1.01
N TRP A 401 12.44 23.15 0.05
CA TRP A 401 12.87 22.84 1.41
C TRP A 401 12.49 21.41 1.81
N ILE A 402 11.23 21.00 1.61
CA ILE A 402 10.77 19.63 1.94
C ILE A 402 11.45 18.59 1.04
N LYS A 403 11.70 18.91 -0.24
CA LYS A 403 12.48 18.06 -1.16
C LYS A 403 13.83 17.72 -0.56
N ARG A 404 14.57 18.74 -0.07
CA ARG A 404 15.88 18.52 0.58
C ARG A 404 15.75 17.65 1.82
N GLN A 405 14.68 17.80 2.61
CA GLN A 405 14.47 16.97 3.80
C GLN A 405 14.18 15.52 3.45
N ALA A 406 13.26 15.28 2.51
CA ALA A 406 12.94 13.93 2.05
C ALA A 406 14.18 13.24 1.44
N PHE A 407 14.97 13.97 0.67
CA PHE A 407 16.21 13.47 0.09
C PHE A 407 17.27 13.09 1.14
N ASN A 408 17.45 13.91 2.18
CA ASN A 408 18.36 13.61 3.28
C ASN A 408 17.96 12.35 4.06
N LEU A 409 16.68 11.94 3.97
CA LEU A 409 16.15 10.71 4.58
C LEU A 409 16.14 9.52 3.61
N GLY A 410 16.75 9.67 2.43
CA GLY A 410 16.89 8.62 1.43
C GLY A 410 15.67 8.41 0.54
N ALA A 411 14.72 9.35 0.49
CA ALA A 411 13.62 9.28 -0.47
C ALA A 411 14.14 9.46 -1.90
N TYR A 412 13.64 8.63 -2.81
CA TYR A 412 13.85 8.82 -4.24
C TYR A 412 12.80 9.81 -4.76
N ILE A 413 13.23 10.94 -5.32
CA ILE A 413 12.35 11.99 -5.81
C ILE A 413 12.56 12.13 -7.31
N ASP A 414 11.50 12.00 -8.10
CA ASP A 414 11.55 12.31 -9.53
C ASP A 414 11.61 13.83 -9.72
N TRP A 415 12.83 14.36 -9.87
CA TRP A 415 13.07 15.79 -10.02
C TRP A 415 13.92 16.05 -11.26
N PRO A 416 13.34 16.59 -12.35
CA PRO A 416 14.09 16.94 -13.56
C PRO A 416 15.23 17.92 -13.26
N GLY A 417 16.48 17.50 -13.50
CA GLY A 417 17.66 18.32 -13.21
C GLY A 417 17.93 19.45 -14.22
N ASN A 418 17.27 19.44 -15.37
CA ASN A 418 17.44 20.39 -16.48
C ASN A 418 16.40 21.53 -16.47
N GLU A 419 15.45 21.52 -15.54
CA GLU A 419 14.35 22.49 -15.45
C GLU A 419 14.46 23.28 -14.15
N THR A 420 13.91 24.49 -14.12
CA THR A 420 13.88 25.28 -12.88
C THR A 420 12.83 24.70 -11.92
N ALA A 421 12.98 24.97 -10.62
CA ALA A 421 11.99 24.53 -9.63
C ALA A 421 10.58 25.10 -9.89
N ASP A 422 10.51 26.33 -10.43
CA ASP A 422 9.25 26.98 -10.79
C ASP A 422 8.56 26.24 -11.95
N ASP A 423 9.31 25.90 -13.01
CA ASP A 423 8.79 25.17 -14.17
C ASP A 423 8.24 23.79 -13.78
N ILE A 424 8.98 23.05 -12.95
CA ILE A 424 8.56 21.73 -12.46
C ILE A 424 7.25 21.84 -11.66
N ILE A 425 7.14 22.84 -10.80
CA ILE A 425 5.95 23.06 -9.97
C ILE A 425 4.77 23.47 -10.83
N ARG A 426 4.95 24.38 -11.81
CA ARG A 426 3.89 24.77 -12.74
C ARG A 426 3.44 23.60 -13.62
N SER A 427 4.37 22.76 -14.07
CA SER A 427 4.07 21.54 -14.83
C SER A 427 3.24 20.56 -14.00
N ALA A 428 3.60 20.34 -12.74
CA ALA A 428 2.84 19.50 -11.82
C ALA A 428 1.44 20.08 -11.52
N LEU A 429 1.33 21.39 -11.27
CA LEU A 429 0.05 22.07 -11.09
C LEU A 429 -0.84 21.92 -12.34
N PHE A 430 -0.26 22.03 -13.55
CA PHE A 430 -0.98 21.86 -14.80
C PHE A 430 -1.49 20.42 -14.99
N LEU A 431 -0.71 19.41 -14.61
CA LEU A 431 -1.13 18.01 -14.66
C LEU A 431 -2.37 17.76 -13.77
N HIS A 432 -2.43 18.45 -12.62
CA HIS A 432 -3.53 18.36 -11.65
C HIS A 432 -4.53 19.52 -11.75
N LYS A 433 -4.64 20.18 -12.91
CA LYS A 433 -5.56 21.31 -13.15
C LYS A 433 -7.04 21.03 -12.90
N ASN A 434 -7.41 19.75 -12.85
CA ASN A 434 -8.77 19.31 -12.50
C ASN A 434 -9.10 19.57 -11.01
N PHE A 435 -8.08 19.83 -10.17
CA PHE A 435 -8.21 19.99 -8.72
C PHE A 435 -7.61 21.28 -8.20
N VAL A 436 -6.70 21.90 -8.96
CA VAL A 436 -5.98 23.09 -8.54
C VAL A 436 -5.91 24.09 -9.68
N GLU A 437 -6.16 25.35 -9.36
CA GLU A 437 -6.06 26.48 -10.28
C GLU A 437 -5.06 27.50 -9.72
N VAL A 438 -4.33 28.16 -10.62
CA VAL A 438 -3.47 29.30 -10.30
C VAL A 438 -4.19 30.56 -10.75
N THR A 439 -4.54 31.44 -9.81
CA THR A 439 -5.24 32.69 -10.11
C THR A 439 -4.32 33.68 -10.86
N PRO A 440 -4.86 34.74 -11.48
CA PRO A 440 -4.05 35.79 -12.11
C PRO A 440 -3.03 36.45 -11.16
N GLU A 441 -3.30 36.43 -9.85
CA GLU A 441 -2.42 36.92 -8.79
C GLU A 441 -1.34 35.90 -8.36
N ASP A 442 -1.19 34.79 -9.09
CA ASP A 442 -0.23 33.71 -8.83
C ASP A 442 -0.47 33.01 -7.47
N VAL A 443 -1.74 32.98 -7.02
CA VAL A 443 -2.21 32.29 -5.81
C VAL A 443 -2.86 30.97 -6.20
N ILE A 444 -2.57 29.93 -5.42
CA ILE A 444 -3.09 28.59 -5.66
C ILE A 444 -4.42 28.40 -4.93
N GLN A 445 -5.45 27.97 -5.67
CA GLN A 445 -6.78 27.65 -5.16
C GLN A 445 -7.21 26.24 -5.53
N LEU A 446 -8.06 25.63 -4.70
CA LEU A 446 -8.62 24.31 -4.97
C LEU A 446 -9.90 24.43 -5.78
N VAL A 447 -10.01 23.63 -6.83
CA VAL A 447 -11.16 23.55 -7.73
C VAL A 447 -12.16 22.53 -7.20
N SER A 448 -13.45 22.81 -7.37
CA SER A 448 -14.50 21.89 -6.90
C SER A 448 -14.58 20.60 -7.71
N VAL A 449 -14.58 19.47 -6.99
CA VAL A 449 -14.66 18.13 -7.57
C VAL A 449 -16.11 17.67 -7.54
N ALA A 450 -16.75 17.55 -8.70
CA ALA A 450 -18.11 17.04 -8.78
C ALA A 450 -18.18 15.56 -8.31
N ALA A 451 -19.16 15.23 -7.47
CA ALA A 451 -19.39 13.86 -7.05
C ALA A 451 -19.87 13.00 -8.23
N PRO A 452 -19.33 11.77 -8.40
CA PRO A 452 -19.93 10.82 -9.33
C PRO A 452 -21.35 10.48 -8.86
N HIS A 453 -22.35 10.87 -9.65
CA HIS A 453 -23.75 10.42 -9.52
C HIS A 453 -24.57 10.90 -8.30
N GLN A 454 -24.22 12.01 -7.65
CA GLN A 454 -25.09 12.62 -6.62
C GLN A 454 -25.23 14.13 -6.82
N LYS A 455 -26.45 14.58 -7.18
CA LYS A 455 -26.83 16.01 -7.12
C LYS A 455 -27.26 16.32 -5.69
N GLY A 456 -26.63 17.32 -5.05
CA GLY A 456 -27.08 17.89 -3.78
C GLY A 456 -26.27 17.55 -2.51
N GLN A 457 -24.96 17.34 -2.61
CA GLN A 457 -24.13 17.15 -1.41
C GLN A 457 -23.92 18.46 -0.63
N ASP A 458 -23.89 18.33 0.70
CA ASP A 458 -23.43 19.32 1.69
C ASP A 458 -22.07 19.94 1.26
N GLU A 459 -21.98 21.27 1.26
CA GLU A 459 -20.77 22.02 0.87
C GLU A 459 -19.52 21.55 1.63
N LEU A 460 -19.69 21.17 2.91
CA LEU A 460 -18.60 20.62 3.71
C LEU A 460 -18.04 19.33 3.12
N MET A 461 -18.89 18.43 2.63
CA MET A 461 -18.47 17.14 2.07
C MET A 461 -17.75 17.33 0.72
N GLN A 462 -18.19 18.31 -0.08
CA GLN A 462 -17.50 18.66 -1.33
C GLN A 462 -16.11 19.24 -1.05
N SER A 463 -16.00 20.18 -0.10
CA SER A 463 -14.71 20.72 0.34
C SER A 463 -13.81 19.65 0.94
N ALA A 464 -14.38 18.73 1.73
CA ALA A 464 -13.64 17.59 2.27
C ALA A 464 -13.11 16.69 1.14
N ALA A 465 -13.90 16.40 0.11
CA ALA A 465 -13.45 15.56 -1.00
C ALA A 465 -12.24 16.17 -1.74
N GLN A 466 -12.26 17.48 -2.00
CA GLN A 466 -11.13 18.21 -2.59
C GLN A 466 -9.86 18.05 -1.73
N HIS A 467 -10.00 18.25 -0.42
CA HIS A 467 -8.89 18.13 0.51
C HIS A 467 -8.38 16.70 0.67
N MET A 468 -9.27 15.71 0.56
CA MET A 468 -8.91 14.30 0.57
C MET A 468 -8.02 13.96 -0.62
N VAL A 469 -8.29 14.47 -1.82
CA VAL A 469 -7.40 14.23 -2.99
C VAL A 469 -5.97 14.68 -2.71
N LEU A 470 -5.76 15.90 -2.18
CA LEU A 470 -4.42 16.34 -1.78
C LEU A 470 -3.80 15.44 -0.71
N THR A 471 -4.62 15.02 0.26
CA THR A 471 -4.21 14.10 1.32
C THR A 471 -3.71 12.77 0.76
N LEU A 472 -4.34 12.23 -0.29
CA LEU A 472 -3.89 11.00 -0.97
C LEU A 472 -2.45 11.12 -1.46
N TYR A 473 -2.09 12.25 -2.07
CA TYR A 473 -0.74 12.46 -2.60
C TYR A 473 0.29 12.79 -1.52
N ARG A 474 -0.08 13.58 -0.50
CA ARG A 474 0.77 13.77 0.69
C ARG A 474 1.11 12.43 1.34
N ASN A 475 0.14 11.52 1.43
CA ASN A 475 0.31 10.22 2.07
C ASN A 475 1.44 9.37 1.47
N GLN A 476 1.76 9.55 0.18
CA GLN A 476 2.90 8.87 -0.45
C GLN A 476 4.23 9.27 0.21
N LEU A 477 4.35 10.49 0.71
CA LEU A 477 5.56 11.02 1.34
C LEU A 477 5.67 10.68 2.84
N MET A 478 4.56 10.40 3.51
CA MET A 478 4.52 10.31 4.98
C MET A 478 5.41 9.20 5.55
N HIS A 479 5.58 8.08 4.85
CA HIS A 479 6.41 6.98 5.34
C HIS A 479 7.89 7.38 5.54
N VAL A 480 8.36 8.41 4.82
CA VAL A 480 9.70 8.98 4.95
C VAL A 480 9.84 9.73 6.28
N PHE A 481 8.78 10.40 6.74
CA PHE A 481 8.82 11.30 7.88
C PHE A 481 8.22 10.72 9.17
N VAL A 482 7.46 9.62 9.12
CA VAL A 482 6.69 9.14 10.29
C VAL A 482 7.53 8.92 11.55
N ARG A 483 8.73 8.37 11.41
CA ARG A 483 9.62 8.08 12.56
C ARG A 483 10.10 9.37 13.22
N ILE A 484 10.57 10.34 12.43
CA ILE A 484 10.99 11.64 12.99
C ILE A 484 9.78 12.43 13.50
N ALA A 485 8.62 12.34 12.84
CA ALA A 485 7.41 13.03 13.24
C ALA A 485 6.93 12.58 14.63
N MET A 486 7.00 11.29 14.95
CA MET A 486 6.65 10.80 16.29
C MET A 486 7.54 11.40 17.40
N VAL A 487 8.83 11.59 17.12
CA VAL A 487 9.74 12.28 18.04
C VAL A 487 9.38 13.77 18.14
N THR A 488 9.16 14.45 17.02
CA THR A 488 8.86 15.90 17.02
C THR A 488 7.52 16.22 17.66
N ILE A 489 6.50 15.36 17.47
CA ILE A 489 5.20 15.48 18.16
C ILE A 489 5.42 15.42 19.67
N SER A 490 6.26 14.49 20.13
CA SER A 490 6.54 14.31 21.55
C SER A 490 7.30 15.49 22.14
N ILE A 491 8.23 16.10 21.38
CA ILE A 491 8.96 17.33 21.75
C ILE A 491 8.01 18.53 21.81
N ASN A 492 7.21 18.75 20.77
CA ASN A 492 6.34 19.91 20.66
C ASN A 492 5.16 19.87 21.67
N ALA A 493 4.76 18.68 22.09
CA ALA A 493 3.74 18.47 23.11
C ALA A 493 4.27 18.58 24.55
N CYS A 494 5.59 18.69 24.74
CA CYS A 494 6.19 18.72 26.07
C CYS A 494 6.08 20.13 26.67
N PRO A 495 5.46 20.29 27.86
CA PRO A 495 5.34 21.59 28.51
C PRO A 495 6.61 22.00 29.28
N ASN A 496 7.49 21.04 29.59
CA ASN A 496 8.70 21.26 30.37
C ASN A 496 9.84 21.79 29.49
N ASP A 497 10.84 22.41 30.10
CA ASP A 497 12.02 22.93 29.40
C ASP A 497 12.95 21.83 28.89
N THR A 498 12.95 20.68 29.55
CA THR A 498 13.73 19.49 29.17
C THR A 498 12.85 18.24 29.14
N LEU A 499 13.30 17.23 28.39
CA LEU A 499 12.66 15.91 28.31
C LEU A 499 13.72 14.81 28.28
N ASP A 500 13.66 13.89 29.23
CA ASP A 500 14.57 12.75 29.27
C ASP A 500 14.36 11.80 28.08
N ILE A 501 15.46 11.20 27.58
CA ILE A 501 15.42 10.33 26.40
C ILE A 501 14.57 9.06 26.64
N ASP A 502 14.56 8.50 27.84
CA ASP A 502 13.75 7.32 28.15
C ASP A 502 12.25 7.67 28.21
N GLU A 503 11.92 8.87 28.72
CA GLU A 503 10.56 9.39 28.67
C GLU A 503 10.13 9.66 27.23
N LEU A 504 11.02 10.23 26.41
CA LEU A 504 10.79 10.46 24.99
C LEU A 504 10.56 9.14 24.24
N PHE A 505 11.35 8.10 24.51
CA PHE A 505 11.15 6.77 23.95
C PHE A 505 9.78 6.20 24.33
N THR A 506 9.34 6.39 25.57
CA THR A 506 8.01 5.95 26.03
C THR A 506 6.90 6.66 25.25
N LYS A 507 7.02 7.96 24.99
CA LYS A 507 6.07 8.72 24.16
C LYS A 507 6.10 8.29 22.69
N TYR A 508 7.28 7.99 22.15
CA TYR A 508 7.46 7.45 20.81
C TYR A 508 6.78 6.09 20.66
N PHE A 509 7.04 5.16 21.59
CA PHE A 509 6.44 3.83 21.60
C PHE A 509 4.91 3.90 21.67
N PHE A 510 4.36 4.81 22.48
CA PHE A 510 2.92 5.06 22.50
C PHE A 510 2.37 5.47 21.12
N LEU A 511 3.05 6.37 20.41
CA LEU A 511 2.65 6.82 19.07
C LEU A 511 2.78 5.70 18.03
N GLU A 512 3.81 4.86 18.12
CA GLU A 512 3.96 3.71 17.24
C GLU A 512 2.79 2.72 17.41
N GLN A 513 2.43 2.40 18.65
CA GLN A 513 1.28 1.54 18.93
C GLN A 513 -0.04 2.13 18.43
N LEU A 514 -0.18 3.46 18.53
CA LEU A 514 -1.36 4.16 18.06
C LEU A 514 -1.45 4.13 16.52
N LEU A 515 -0.33 4.38 15.84
CA LEU A 515 -0.29 4.60 14.39
C LEU A 515 0.02 3.35 13.55
N ASN A 516 0.18 2.17 14.17
CA ASN A 516 0.57 0.92 13.50
C ASN A 516 -0.40 0.40 12.42
N ARG A 517 -1.61 0.96 12.35
CA ARG A 517 -2.59 0.68 11.29
C ARG A 517 -2.52 1.66 10.12
N ASP A 518 -2.09 2.89 10.37
CA ASP A 518 -1.90 3.90 9.33
C ASP A 518 -0.53 3.82 8.65
N PHE A 519 0.49 3.37 9.38
CA PHE A 519 1.86 3.27 8.89
C PHE A 519 2.49 1.91 9.22
N ILE A 520 3.54 1.57 8.47
CA ILE A 520 4.22 0.28 8.56
C ILE A 520 5.48 0.41 9.41
N PHE A 521 5.46 -0.27 10.54
CA PHE A 521 6.61 -0.46 11.43
C PHE A 521 7.00 -1.94 11.41
N ARG A 522 8.30 -2.21 11.32
CA ARG A 522 8.80 -3.59 11.33
C ARG A 522 8.73 -4.11 12.77
N PRO A 523 8.10 -5.27 13.03
CA PRO A 523 8.08 -5.84 14.38
C PRO A 523 9.49 -6.01 14.94
N GLY A 524 9.71 -5.53 16.15
CA GLY A 524 11.00 -5.63 16.84
C GLY A 524 12.03 -4.55 16.51
N SER A 525 11.75 -3.60 15.59
CA SER A 525 12.69 -2.52 15.25
C SER A 525 12.47 -1.20 15.99
N THR A 526 11.47 -1.10 16.88
CA THR A 526 11.04 0.15 17.53
C THR A 526 12.19 0.97 18.13
N LYS A 527 13.08 0.33 18.92
CA LYS A 527 14.19 1.04 19.58
C LYS A 527 15.20 1.56 18.55
N GLN A 528 15.53 0.75 17.55
CA GLN A 528 16.43 1.15 16.47
C GLN A 528 15.83 2.28 15.62
N ASP A 529 14.53 2.22 15.32
CA ASP A 529 13.82 3.26 14.58
C ASP A 529 13.78 4.58 15.35
N PHE A 530 13.62 4.52 16.68
CA PHE A 530 13.69 5.68 17.56
C PHE A 530 15.10 6.31 17.58
N GLU A 531 16.14 5.51 17.82
CA GLU A 531 17.53 5.98 17.87
C GLU A 531 17.94 6.63 16.54
N ASN A 532 17.61 6.00 15.41
CA ASN A 532 17.86 6.55 14.09
C ASN A 532 17.11 7.86 13.84
N ALA A 533 15.85 7.95 14.27
CA ALA A 533 15.05 9.17 14.14
C ALA A 533 15.65 10.31 14.98
N LEU A 534 16.08 10.02 16.21
CA LEU A 534 16.70 10.99 17.10
C LEU A 534 18.03 11.51 16.53
N LEU A 535 18.91 10.60 16.08
CA LEU A 535 20.18 10.95 15.42
C LEU A 535 19.97 11.84 14.20
N THR A 536 18.97 11.50 13.38
CA THR A 536 18.61 12.28 12.20
C THR A 536 18.18 13.71 12.58
N LEU A 537 17.35 13.83 13.62
CA LEU A 537 16.84 15.11 14.07
C LEU A 537 17.93 15.98 14.70
N THR A 538 18.88 15.40 15.42
CA THR A 538 20.02 16.14 15.99
C THR A 538 20.98 16.63 14.92
N HIS A 539 21.25 15.82 13.89
CA HIS A 539 22.18 16.21 12.82
C HIS A 539 21.58 17.20 11.81
N ASN A 540 20.31 17.02 11.45
CA ASN A 540 19.74 17.69 10.28
C ASN A 540 18.59 18.65 10.60
N CYS A 541 18.00 18.57 11.80
CA CYS A 541 16.76 19.28 12.12
C CYS A 541 16.84 20.12 13.40
N GLY A 542 18.04 20.32 13.96
CA GLY A 542 18.28 21.25 15.06
C GLY A 542 17.69 20.82 16.40
N VAL A 543 17.49 19.52 16.64
CA VAL A 543 17.17 19.01 17.98
C VAL A 543 18.44 18.99 18.82
N VAL A 544 18.38 19.53 20.03
CA VAL A 544 19.53 19.68 20.92
C VAL A 544 19.39 18.72 22.10
N ILE A 545 20.42 17.92 22.35
CA ILE A 545 20.51 16.98 23.46
C ILE A 545 21.71 17.38 24.33
N GLU A 546 21.46 17.59 25.62
CA GLU A 546 22.44 17.91 26.65
C GLU A 546 22.15 17.01 27.87
N ASP A 547 23.15 16.36 28.43
CA ASP A 547 23.03 15.50 29.63
C ASP A 547 21.91 14.45 29.57
N ASN A 548 21.81 13.72 28.44
CA ASN A 548 20.75 12.72 28.18
C ASN A 548 19.32 13.29 28.17
N GLN A 549 19.17 14.61 28.02
CA GLN A 549 17.89 15.29 27.93
C GLN A 549 17.79 16.13 26.67
N VAL A 550 16.62 16.10 26.03
CA VAL A 550 16.28 17.00 24.93
C VAL A 550 15.94 18.36 25.49
N GLN A 551 16.61 19.40 24.98
CA GLN A 551 16.36 20.79 25.33
C GLN A 551 15.19 21.32 24.50
N ILE A 552 13.99 21.39 25.08
CA ILE A 552 12.72 21.60 24.35
C ILE A 552 12.70 22.96 23.66
N LYS A 553 12.98 24.05 24.40
CA LYS A 553 12.98 25.42 23.84
C LYS A 553 13.96 25.59 22.67
N LYS A 554 15.12 24.94 22.72
CA LYS A 554 16.13 24.96 21.64
C LYS A 554 15.71 24.09 20.45
N SER A 555 14.93 23.04 20.71
CA SER A 555 14.54 22.03 19.72
C SER A 555 13.23 22.37 18.99
N GLN A 556 12.38 23.24 19.54
CA GLN A 556 11.16 23.71 18.87
C GLN A 556 11.51 24.69 17.75
N ASN A 557 11.38 24.25 16.50
CA ASN A 557 11.76 25.03 15.32
C ASN A 557 10.84 24.71 14.11
N LYS A 558 11.17 25.27 12.94
CA LYS A 558 10.41 25.04 11.68
C LYS A 558 10.29 23.55 11.35
N TYR A 559 11.36 22.77 11.51
CA TYR A 559 11.38 21.33 11.20
C TYR A 559 10.42 20.56 12.10
N THR A 560 10.59 20.70 13.42
CA THR A 560 9.77 19.95 14.38
C THR A 560 8.30 20.32 14.27
N THR A 561 8.00 21.60 14.02
CA THR A 561 6.63 22.08 13.78
C THR A 561 6.03 21.46 12.53
N PHE A 562 6.72 21.53 11.39
CA PHE A 562 6.24 21.00 10.12
C PHE A 562 5.98 19.49 10.17
N PHE A 563 6.94 18.71 10.70
CA PHE A 563 6.76 17.26 10.81
C PHE A 563 5.63 16.88 11.76
N SER A 564 5.42 17.64 12.84
CA SER A 564 4.31 17.38 13.75
C SER A 564 2.95 17.71 13.12
N GLN A 565 2.83 18.85 12.45
CA GLN A 565 1.59 19.28 11.78
C GLN A 565 1.15 18.33 10.67
N MET A 566 2.10 17.71 9.97
CA MET A 566 1.80 16.73 8.93
C MET A 566 1.04 15.50 9.45
N PHE A 567 1.23 15.12 10.72
CA PHE A 567 0.64 13.92 11.33
C PHE A 567 -0.45 14.21 12.36
N GLU A 568 -0.61 15.48 12.76
CA GLU A 568 -1.67 15.94 13.65
C GLU A 568 -3.09 15.48 13.23
N PRO A 569 -3.47 15.45 11.93
CA PRO A 569 -4.81 15.01 11.52
C PRO A 569 -5.16 13.60 12.01
N PHE A 570 -4.19 12.70 12.09
CA PHE A 570 -4.38 11.32 12.56
C PHE A 570 -4.72 11.31 14.05
N LEU A 571 -3.92 12.02 14.84
CA LEU A 571 -4.12 12.17 16.28
C LEU A 571 -5.47 12.82 16.59
N LEU A 572 -5.83 13.87 15.85
CA LEU A 572 -7.10 14.56 16.02
C LEU A 572 -8.29 13.65 15.68
N GLY A 573 -8.23 12.88 14.59
CA GLY A 573 -9.27 11.93 14.22
C GLY A 573 -9.48 10.87 15.31
N TYR A 574 -8.40 10.37 15.89
CA TYR A 574 -8.43 9.36 16.96
C TYR A 574 -8.94 9.95 18.27
N TRP A 575 -8.61 11.20 18.57
CA TRP A 575 -9.14 11.93 19.70
C TRP A 575 -10.66 12.13 19.58
N ILE A 576 -11.15 12.57 18.41
CA ILE A 576 -12.59 12.72 18.12
C ILE A 576 -13.31 11.38 18.28
N LEU A 577 -12.73 10.31 17.74
CA LEU A 577 -13.25 8.95 17.89
C LEU A 577 -13.38 8.55 19.37
N GLY A 578 -12.32 8.75 20.16
CA GLY A 578 -12.34 8.42 21.58
C GLY A 578 -13.37 9.24 22.36
N ARG A 579 -13.50 10.55 22.06
CA ARG A 579 -14.55 11.40 22.64
C ARG A 579 -15.96 10.95 22.25
N CYS A 580 -16.16 10.58 20.99
CA CYS A 580 -17.43 10.03 20.51
C CYS A 580 -17.80 8.75 21.29
N ILE A 581 -16.85 7.82 21.44
CA ILE A 581 -17.08 6.58 22.20
C ILE A 581 -17.37 6.87 23.68
N LEU A 582 -16.63 7.79 24.32
CA LEU A 582 -16.86 8.19 25.72
C LEU A 582 -18.21 8.88 25.92
N SER A 583 -18.74 9.55 24.90
CA SER A 583 -20.07 10.18 24.94
C SER A 583 -21.24 9.20 24.77
N THR A 584 -20.96 7.91 24.61
CA THR A 584 -22.00 6.89 24.42
C THR A 584 -22.88 6.77 25.67
N GLN A 585 -24.19 6.69 25.44
CA GLN A 585 -25.17 6.51 26.50
C GLN A 585 -24.89 5.26 27.34
N ILE A 586 -25.17 5.41 28.62
CA ILE A 586 -25.04 4.38 29.63
C ILE A 586 -26.38 3.64 29.74
N ASP A 587 -26.36 2.33 29.87
CA ASP A 587 -27.54 1.50 30.07
C ASP A 587 -28.09 1.60 31.50
N VAL A 588 -29.22 0.93 31.75
CA VAL A 588 -29.91 0.87 33.05
C VAL A 588 -29.05 0.27 34.18
N HIS A 589 -27.93 -0.37 33.86
CA HIS A 589 -26.99 -0.98 34.80
C HIS A 589 -25.68 -0.21 34.92
N ASN A 590 -25.66 1.06 34.50
CA ASN A 590 -24.47 1.90 34.48
C ASN A 590 -23.34 1.40 33.56
N LYS A 591 -23.64 0.59 32.53
CA LYS A 591 -22.66 0.10 31.54
C LYS A 591 -22.79 0.81 30.19
N PRO A 592 -21.68 1.09 29.50
CA PRO A 592 -21.72 1.65 28.15
C PRO A 592 -22.45 0.73 27.16
N ILE A 593 -23.32 1.30 26.31
CA ILE A 593 -24.03 0.53 25.29
C ILE A 593 -23.07 0.08 24.18
N ALA A 594 -23.07 -1.23 23.92
CA ALA A 594 -22.30 -1.84 22.84
C ALA A 594 -22.82 -1.40 21.47
N LYS A 595 -21.92 -0.96 20.56
CA LYS A 595 -22.28 -0.51 19.21
C LYS A 595 -21.51 -1.25 18.10
N PRO A 596 -22.10 -1.40 16.90
CA PRO A 596 -21.38 -1.91 15.74
C PRO A 596 -20.25 -0.97 15.31
N ILE A 597 -19.16 -1.55 14.78
CA ILE A 597 -17.98 -0.83 14.27
C ILE A 597 -18.37 0.31 13.30
N LYS A 598 -19.21 -0.01 12.30
CA LYS A 598 -19.64 0.95 11.27
C LYS A 598 -20.40 2.13 11.86
N THR A 599 -21.22 1.89 12.88
CA THR A 599 -22.00 2.93 13.55
C THR A 599 -21.09 3.89 14.29
N ILE A 600 -20.10 3.38 15.04
CA ILE A 600 -19.13 4.20 15.77
C ILE A 600 -18.36 5.13 14.81
N SER A 601 -17.84 4.60 13.70
CA SER A 601 -17.11 5.42 12.72
C SER A 601 -17.99 6.50 12.09
N ARG A 602 -19.27 6.22 11.83
CA ARG A 602 -20.23 7.21 11.29
C ARG A 602 -20.59 8.28 12.32
N GLU A 603 -20.82 7.91 13.57
CA GLU A 603 -21.07 8.87 14.65
C GLU A 603 -19.86 9.80 14.88
N ALA A 604 -18.64 9.23 14.86
CA ALA A 604 -17.41 10.02 14.98
C ALA A 604 -17.21 10.97 13.78
N GLN A 605 -17.54 10.52 12.55
CA GLN A 605 -17.55 11.37 11.36
C GLN A 605 -18.56 12.52 11.52
N SER A 606 -19.77 12.26 12.02
CA SER A 606 -20.77 13.28 12.29
C SER A 606 -20.33 14.28 13.37
N LEU A 607 -19.66 13.81 14.43
CA LEU A 607 -19.06 14.68 15.45
C LEU A 607 -17.98 15.57 14.85
N GLY A 608 -17.07 15.01 14.04
CA GLY A 608 -16.05 15.77 13.31
C GLY A 608 -16.67 16.82 12.39
N ALA A 609 -17.72 16.48 11.66
CA ALA A 609 -18.44 17.41 10.80
C ALA A 609 -19.06 18.57 11.58
N ARG A 610 -19.64 18.31 12.76
CA ARG A 610 -20.15 19.36 13.65
C ARG A 610 -19.04 20.31 14.10
N LEU A 611 -17.93 19.77 14.59
CA LEU A 611 -16.78 20.57 15.05
C LEU A 611 -16.16 21.43 13.92
N LEU A 612 -16.19 20.94 12.68
CA LEU A 612 -15.76 21.70 11.50
C LEU A 612 -16.73 22.86 11.18
N ARG A 613 -18.04 22.62 11.21
CA ARG A 613 -19.06 23.68 10.99
C ARG A 613 -19.00 24.76 12.06
N GLU A 614 -18.76 24.37 13.31
CA GLU A 614 -18.57 25.27 14.45
C GLU A 614 -17.19 25.96 14.46
N ARG A 615 -16.31 25.63 13.49
CA ARG A 615 -14.94 26.14 13.35
C ARG A 615 -14.04 25.88 14.57
N CYS A 616 -14.38 24.87 15.38
CA CYS A 616 -13.55 24.41 16.49
C CYS A 616 -12.29 23.69 16.02
N ILE A 617 -12.37 23.05 14.85
CA ILE A 617 -11.25 22.40 14.18
C ILE A 617 -11.21 22.81 12.71
N ARG A 618 -10.03 22.68 12.08
CA ARG A 618 -9.82 23.02 10.66
C ARG A 618 -9.47 21.82 9.77
N ASN A 619 -9.18 20.66 10.34
CA ASN A 619 -8.67 19.49 9.59
C ASN A 619 -9.83 18.65 9.04
N LEU A 620 -10.01 18.67 7.71
CA LEU A 620 -11.08 17.94 7.03
C LEU A 620 -10.84 16.42 7.01
N GLU A 621 -9.60 15.98 7.17
CA GLU A 621 -9.20 14.57 7.21
C GLU A 621 -9.90 13.74 8.29
N VAL A 622 -10.36 14.38 9.37
CA VAL A 622 -11.12 13.72 10.44
C VAL A 622 -12.44 13.12 9.97
N LEU A 623 -12.91 13.51 8.78
CA LEU A 623 -14.10 12.96 8.14
C LEU A 623 -13.83 11.63 7.40
N SER A 624 -12.57 11.22 7.27
CA SER A 624 -12.21 9.94 6.64
C SER A 624 -12.62 8.75 7.50
N LEU A 625 -13.50 7.91 6.96
CA LEU A 625 -13.92 6.67 7.63
C LEU A 625 -12.80 5.64 7.72
N ASP A 626 -11.83 5.67 6.81
CA ASP A 626 -10.63 4.82 6.89
C ASP A 626 -9.78 5.21 8.10
N LEU A 627 -9.53 6.51 8.28
CA LEU A 627 -8.80 7.04 9.44
C LEU A 627 -9.51 6.66 10.75
N LEU A 628 -10.81 6.88 10.84
CA LEU A 628 -11.60 6.54 12.02
C LEU A 628 -11.67 5.01 12.25
N GLY A 629 -11.69 4.22 11.18
CA GLY A 629 -11.63 2.76 11.25
C GLY A 629 -10.28 2.27 11.79
N ASN A 630 -9.17 2.84 11.31
CA ASN A 630 -7.83 2.55 11.81
C ASN A 630 -7.68 2.93 13.28
N GLY A 631 -8.20 4.10 13.69
CA GLY A 631 -8.23 4.53 15.08
C GLY A 631 -9.01 3.59 15.99
N LEU A 632 -10.15 3.08 15.53
CA LEU A 632 -10.93 2.12 16.32
C LEU A 632 -10.16 0.80 16.50
N HIS A 633 -9.45 0.36 15.46
CA HIS A 633 -8.58 -0.81 15.57
C HIS A 633 -7.40 -0.56 16.52
N ALA A 634 -6.78 0.62 16.49
CA ALA A 634 -5.70 0.98 17.41
C ALA A 634 -6.18 0.97 18.86
N LEU A 635 -7.34 1.59 19.13
CA LEU A 635 -7.96 1.60 20.46
C LEU A 635 -8.34 0.19 20.95
N LEU A 636 -8.77 -0.70 20.04
CA LEU A 636 -9.01 -2.12 20.36
C LEU A 636 -7.70 -2.83 20.75
N HIS A 637 -6.63 -2.63 19.97
CA HIS A 637 -5.33 -3.25 20.25
C HIS A 637 -4.73 -2.78 21.59
N MET A 638 -4.92 -1.50 21.93
CA MET A 638 -4.46 -0.91 23.18
C MET A 638 -5.39 -1.19 24.38
N GLY A 639 -6.44 -2.00 24.21
CA GLY A 639 -7.36 -2.37 25.28
C GLY A 639 -8.30 -1.27 25.77
N ALA A 640 -8.39 -0.15 25.03
CA ALA A 640 -9.29 0.97 25.31
C ALA A 640 -10.72 0.70 24.84
N VAL A 641 -10.87 -0.20 23.88
CA VAL A 641 -12.16 -0.74 23.43
C VAL A 641 -12.06 -2.26 23.47
N LYS A 642 -13.14 -2.92 23.86
CA LYS A 642 -13.24 -4.38 23.86
C LYS A 642 -14.32 -4.82 22.88
N LYS A 643 -14.17 -6.04 22.37
CA LYS A 643 -15.03 -6.62 21.33
C LYS A 643 -15.88 -7.75 21.91
N GLU A 644 -17.17 -7.73 21.61
CA GLU A 644 -18.14 -8.78 21.93
C GLU A 644 -18.78 -9.25 20.61
N ARG A 645 -19.09 -10.54 20.46
CA ARG A 645 -19.84 -11.04 19.30
C ARG A 645 -21.29 -11.27 19.70
N ARG A 646 -22.23 -10.67 18.97
CA ARG A 646 -23.68 -10.91 19.09
C ARG A 646 -24.22 -11.26 17.71
N ASP A 647 -24.86 -12.41 17.55
CA ASP A 647 -25.38 -12.92 16.27
C ASP A 647 -24.35 -12.88 15.13
N GLY A 648 -23.11 -13.25 15.43
CA GLY A 648 -21.99 -13.20 14.48
C GLY A 648 -21.45 -11.81 14.15
N GLN A 649 -22.09 -10.73 14.62
CA GLN A 649 -21.66 -9.36 14.42
C GLN A 649 -20.79 -8.85 15.58
N PRO A 650 -19.70 -8.11 15.28
CA PRO A 650 -18.84 -7.54 16.31
C PRO A 650 -19.41 -6.23 16.86
N TYR A 651 -19.69 -6.23 18.17
CA TYR A 651 -20.03 -5.06 18.95
C TYR A 651 -18.84 -4.61 19.79
N MET A 652 -18.74 -3.31 20.02
CA MET A 652 -17.62 -2.69 20.74
C MET A 652 -18.11 -1.97 21.99
N TYR A 653 -17.37 -2.14 23.09
CA TYR A 653 -17.63 -1.46 24.36
C TYR A 653 -16.36 -0.77 24.90
N PRO A 654 -16.46 0.48 25.40
CA PRO A 654 -15.31 1.19 25.93
C PRO A 654 -14.83 0.63 27.26
N ASN A 655 -13.51 0.65 27.42
CA ASN A 655 -12.85 0.65 28.71
C ASN A 655 -12.60 2.12 29.11
N THR A 656 -13.56 2.72 29.82
CA THR A 656 -13.61 4.17 30.09
C THR A 656 -12.32 4.72 30.69
N ILE A 657 -11.67 3.97 31.59
CA ILE A 657 -10.43 4.41 32.25
C ILE A 657 -9.28 4.48 31.23
N VAL A 658 -9.03 3.39 30.52
CA VAL A 658 -7.94 3.31 29.53
C VAL A 658 -8.19 4.29 28.39
N LEU A 659 -9.42 4.37 27.89
CA LEU A 659 -9.80 5.28 26.82
C LEU A 659 -9.63 6.75 27.23
N THR A 660 -10.03 7.14 28.44
CA THR A 660 -9.82 8.50 28.96
C THR A 660 -8.34 8.84 29.05
N ASN A 661 -7.50 7.91 29.52
CA ASN A 661 -6.05 8.10 29.58
C ASN A 661 -5.44 8.29 28.18
N ILE A 662 -5.82 7.45 27.20
CA ILE A 662 -5.37 7.59 25.82
C ILE A 662 -5.81 8.94 25.24
N CYS A 663 -7.09 9.30 25.39
CA CYS A 663 -7.61 10.60 24.92
C CYS A 663 -6.89 11.78 25.55
N SER A 664 -6.56 11.72 26.85
CA SER A 664 -5.77 12.75 27.54
C SER A 664 -4.36 12.86 26.96
N GLN A 665 -3.70 11.72 26.72
CA GLN A 665 -2.36 11.68 26.11
C GLN A 665 -2.31 12.17 24.67
N ILE A 666 -3.39 11.96 23.90
CA ILE A 666 -3.52 12.49 22.53
C ILE A 666 -3.83 13.99 22.59
N GLY A 667 -4.75 14.43 23.44
CA GLY A 667 -5.15 15.84 23.55
C GLY A 667 -3.98 16.77 23.87
N LYS A 668 -3.04 16.32 24.71
CA LYS A 668 -1.79 17.06 24.99
C LYS A 668 -0.87 17.23 23.76
N LYS A 669 -1.01 16.37 22.74
CA LYS A 669 -0.16 16.30 21.54
C LYS A 669 -0.76 16.97 20.30
N THR A 670 -1.97 17.52 20.43
CA THR A 670 -2.69 18.16 19.35
C THR A 670 -2.89 19.64 19.68
N THR A 671 -2.85 20.51 18.68
CA THR A 671 -3.00 21.98 18.80
C THR A 671 -4.46 22.38 19.06
N ILE A 672 -5.20 21.52 19.76
CA ILE A 672 -6.62 21.67 20.04
C ILE A 672 -6.77 22.79 21.07
N CYS A 673 -7.14 23.96 20.58
CA CYS A 673 -7.63 25.07 21.38
C CYS A 673 -9.12 24.84 21.71
N LEU A 674 -9.46 23.70 22.33
CA LEU A 674 -10.81 23.49 22.86
C LEU A 674 -10.83 23.96 24.31
N LYS A 675 -11.29 25.21 24.49
CA LYS A 675 -11.87 25.63 25.77
C LYS A 675 -13.05 24.68 26.04
N THR A 676 -12.89 23.81 27.03
CA THR A 676 -13.96 23.09 27.75
C THR A 676 -15.07 22.48 26.89
N TYR A 677 -14.89 21.22 26.48
CA TYR A 677 -15.96 20.28 26.13
C TYR A 677 -15.65 18.88 26.65
#